data_AF-A0A848KW17-F1
#
_entry.id   AF-A0A848KW17-F1
#
_cell.length_a   1.000
_cell.length_b   1.000
_cell.length_c   1.000
_cell.angle_alpha   90.00
_cell.angle_beta   90.00
_cell.angle_gamma   90.00
#
_symmetry.space_group_name_H-M   'P 1'
#
loop_
_entity.id
_entity.type
_entity.pdbx_description
1 polymer ?
#
loop_
_entity_poly.entity_id
_entity_poly.type
_entity_poly.pdbx_seq_one_letter_code
_entity_poly.pdbx_strand_id
1 'polypeptide(L)'
;MTDSSLWGVDNTKRRSIVGDFAEVADAFARTWGATPSTIDLLHLAAVIEPTAIAVEGYNGGVAFDALHARASLLAGVLERQGLDRDAAVGAALAPTIRPGTPPAEVAAGTRAAADRARASAVEIAGTVDFGSLPGIFRASARLFGNRIALTDTSGVELTYAQLDERSDDLAAGLIALGAGPERLVGVALPRGVELIVALLAVVKTGAAYLPLDQSHPKQRLAAIIADADPVLILTDHATIAAWADEPAAKLDTAKMDTVEGVVAAGDPTARALIPAEVHGAHPAYVMYTSGSTGKPKGVSVTHAAVVSLLSAMAREYDFSADDVWTMFQSYAFDVSVGEIWVALAFGGRLVVLDYLTTRTPERFVDVLADQSVTVVNLTPSAFYQLAGAVRSPDGPPMPPSVRTMIFVGEALDFDQVRRWFGDRRRRGETSPQLNNMYGPTEATVYLTRRELSEGFVGQTLASDAGLALPGSRMYVLDPQLRHRPDGVPGDLYLAGDQLARGYRGVGQTVTRFVSDPFGEPGDRMYRTGDVALLRNGCLEFLGRADDQVKLRGYRIELGDVEAALASAPGVSAAAAAIKSPADSPDRLIGYVVGVPGDAALDPLDVRRWAATRVPDYMVPDFVVVLDRLPLNVNGKLDRSALPDAVATATAQAVAPRSDVEETLAAIFADVLGLDEISVVESVFDVGGNSLLAARIVARACDELGVDLNLRDLFEAPTARLLAERAGHVGAGIEPISVVVPRPHRIPLSFAQQRMWFINQFDPDDAAYNLPVVVRLTGDVDVAALRSAVADVVARHEILRTTFPADDGVPHQVVGAAEDAGAQLDWAIVDSAAELFAQVRRGFDVGAQWPVRARLTGVDGDAWLLAVVLHHIGADGLSLRPLVADVVAAYAARAAGKAPQFAPLPVQFADFAMWQHRVLGSPADDDSVAGQQLSFWRQRLAGLPEVLDLPADRPRPLLASHRGAAVEFDVAAEVGDRVARVASAHGVTPFMVVHAALAVLLSRLSATRDIVVASPVAGRGQAVLEPLVGMFVNTLVLRTAVDPSASFAELLSVVRGVDLDAFAHADVPFEAVVESVDPVRSQAFSPLAQVMLSFDPAGSVEDVAVPVAGVTFAHEPAPVAASQWDLSFVLTTSEAAAWSGSLIYATDLFDEKTARTTVDRFVRLIDALTSQPTAAVGAAQWLTPSELAHAGSTGPVVAVPAVTLADLIGGVGRGD
;
A
#
# COMPACT_ATOMS: atom_id res chain seq x y z
N MET A 1 -59.81 17.17 13.39
CA MET A 1 -60.19 18.59 13.58
C MET A 1 -59.75 18.96 14.98
N THR A 2 -58.90 20.00 15.10
CA THR A 2 -58.07 20.41 16.27
C THR A 2 -57.06 19.33 16.69
N ASP A 3 -55.74 19.54 16.79
CA ASP A 3 -54.97 20.73 17.14
C ASP A 3 -53.52 20.53 16.65
N SER A 4 -52.89 21.57 16.09
CA SER A 4 -51.48 21.56 15.66
C SER A 4 -50.79 22.72 16.35
N SER A 5 -49.96 22.39 17.35
CA SER A 5 -49.05 23.32 17.99
C SER A 5 -47.64 22.76 17.90
N LEU A 6 -46.66 23.66 17.87
CA LEU A 6 -45.19 23.46 17.88
C LEU A 6 -44.48 23.56 16.51
N TRP A 7 -44.55 24.74 15.90
CA TRP A 7 -43.41 25.33 15.19
C TRP A 7 -43.32 26.81 15.54
N GLY A 8 -42.58 27.10 16.61
CA GLY A 8 -42.21 28.43 17.03
C GLY A 8 -40.73 28.42 17.37
N VAL A 9 -39.88 28.45 16.34
CA VAL A 9 -38.48 28.81 16.49
C VAL A 9 -38.28 30.11 15.74
N ASP A 10 -38.16 31.16 16.55
CA ASP A 10 -37.77 32.51 16.20
C ASP A 10 -36.39 32.46 15.52
N ASN A 11 -36.38 32.63 14.19
CA ASN A 11 -35.18 32.59 13.35
C ASN A 11 -34.47 33.96 13.29
N THR A 12 -34.72 34.84 14.25
CA THR A 12 -34.13 36.19 14.28
C THR A 12 -33.37 36.47 15.57
N LYS A 13 -32.20 35.82 15.75
CA LYS A 13 -31.05 36.36 16.52
C LYS A 13 -29.88 35.36 16.58
N ARG A 14 -29.00 35.46 15.59
CA ARG A 14 -27.51 35.33 15.67
C ARG A 14 -26.93 35.50 14.26
N ARG A 15 -27.12 36.68 13.65
CA ARG A 15 -26.20 37.16 12.62
C ARG A 15 -25.01 37.75 13.37
N SER A 16 -23.94 36.97 13.50
CA SER A 16 -22.63 37.52 13.84
C SER A 16 -22.20 38.49 12.74
N ILE A 17 -21.34 39.43 13.10
CA ILE A 17 -20.98 40.65 12.36
C ILE A 17 -20.01 40.35 11.18
N VAL A 18 -20.17 39.20 10.52
CA VAL A 18 -19.40 38.83 9.32
C VAL A 18 -20.42 38.32 8.30
N GLY A 19 -20.35 38.80 7.06
CA GLY A 19 -21.21 38.36 5.96
C GLY A 19 -21.17 36.84 5.75
N ASP A 20 -22.05 36.32 4.89
CA ASP A 20 -21.97 34.93 4.44
C ASP A 20 -20.55 34.68 3.88
N PHE A 21 -19.81 33.72 4.43
CA PHE A 21 -18.41 33.51 4.06
C PHE A 21 -18.26 33.15 2.57
N ALA A 22 -19.29 32.56 1.96
CA ALA A 22 -19.33 32.34 0.52
C ALA A 22 -19.40 33.66 -0.27
N GLU A 23 -20.20 34.62 0.20
CA GLU A 23 -20.32 35.96 -0.40
C GLU A 23 -19.00 36.75 -0.25
N VAL A 24 -18.32 36.62 0.89
CA VAL A 24 -16.99 37.23 1.12
C VAL A 24 -15.95 36.65 0.17
N ALA A 25 -15.86 35.33 0.04
CA ALA A 25 -14.89 34.66 -0.81
C ALA A 25 -15.09 35.01 -2.30
N ASP A 26 -16.33 35.03 -2.77
CA ASP A 26 -16.69 35.45 -4.12
C ASP A 26 -16.36 36.93 -4.37
N ALA A 27 -16.74 37.84 -3.46
CA ALA A 27 -16.41 39.25 -3.59
C ALA A 27 -14.88 39.48 -3.61
N PHE A 28 -14.12 38.72 -2.82
CA PHE A 28 -12.67 38.80 -2.79
C PHE A 28 -12.05 38.31 -4.10
N ALA A 29 -12.50 37.19 -4.64
CA ALA A 29 -11.98 36.65 -5.90
C ALA A 29 -12.14 37.60 -7.10
N ARG A 30 -13.17 38.45 -7.10
CA ARG A 30 -13.37 39.50 -8.12
C ARG A 30 -12.28 40.58 -8.09
N THR A 31 -11.57 40.73 -6.97
CA THR A 31 -10.50 41.73 -6.80
C THR A 31 -9.13 41.24 -7.28
N TRP A 32 -8.99 39.96 -7.61
CA TRP A 32 -7.70 39.39 -7.99
C TRP A 32 -7.20 39.87 -9.35
N GLY A 33 -5.91 40.20 -9.40
CA GLY A 33 -5.23 40.77 -10.57
C GLY A 33 -4.33 41.94 -10.18
N ALA A 34 -3.51 42.40 -11.13
CA ALA A 34 -2.54 43.47 -10.88
C ALA A 34 -3.21 44.81 -10.51
N THR A 35 -4.39 45.10 -11.05
CA THR A 35 -5.12 46.34 -10.80
C THR A 35 -6.61 46.04 -10.57
N PRO A 36 -7.03 45.75 -9.33
CA PRO A 36 -8.44 45.54 -9.02
C PRO A 36 -9.25 46.79 -9.37
N SER A 37 -10.43 46.59 -9.96
CA SER A 37 -11.36 47.69 -10.17
C SER A 37 -11.75 48.33 -8.83
N THR A 38 -11.98 49.64 -8.85
CA THR A 38 -12.41 50.34 -7.63
C THR A 38 -13.78 49.86 -7.21
N ILE A 39 -14.68 49.57 -8.14
CA ILE A 39 -16.01 49.07 -7.81
C ILE A 39 -15.99 47.69 -7.13
N ASP A 40 -15.07 46.79 -7.52
CA ASP A 40 -14.94 45.46 -6.90
C ASP A 40 -14.30 45.54 -5.51
N LEU A 41 -13.35 46.44 -5.28
CA LEU A 41 -12.84 46.69 -3.92
C LEU A 41 -13.93 47.28 -3.00
N LEU A 42 -14.74 48.19 -3.53
CA LEU A 42 -15.89 48.72 -2.79
C LEU A 42 -16.93 47.64 -2.50
N HIS A 43 -17.12 46.69 -3.42
CA HIS A 43 -17.97 45.53 -3.19
C HIS A 43 -17.44 44.67 -2.03
N LEU A 44 -16.16 44.29 -2.09
CA LEU A 44 -15.51 43.52 -1.04
C LEU A 44 -15.63 44.22 0.33
N ALA A 45 -15.30 45.51 0.40
CA ALA A 45 -15.44 46.29 1.63
C ALA A 45 -16.89 46.38 2.13
N ALA A 46 -17.86 46.48 1.22
CA ALA A 46 -19.29 46.48 1.57
C ALA A 46 -19.77 45.12 2.12
N VAL A 47 -19.18 43.99 1.69
CA VAL A 47 -19.51 42.66 2.21
C VAL A 47 -18.87 42.44 3.59
N ILE A 48 -17.65 42.94 3.81
CA ILE A 48 -16.92 42.75 5.07
C ILE A 48 -17.39 43.72 6.15
N GLU A 49 -17.38 45.02 5.86
CA GLU A 49 -17.74 46.10 6.79
C GLU A 49 -18.74 47.08 6.13
N PRO A 50 -20.00 46.67 5.92
CA PRO A 50 -20.99 47.43 5.16
C PRO A 50 -21.19 48.87 5.65
N THR A 51 -21.14 49.06 6.97
CA THR A 51 -21.41 50.34 7.64
C THR A 51 -20.17 51.21 7.86
N ALA A 52 -18.97 50.72 7.53
CA ALA A 52 -17.76 51.51 7.63
C ALA A 52 -17.79 52.68 6.63
N ILE A 53 -17.25 53.83 7.04
CA ILE A 53 -17.27 55.04 6.22
C ILE A 53 -16.20 54.92 5.13
N ALA A 54 -16.63 54.80 3.87
CA ALA A 54 -15.77 54.76 2.71
C ALA A 54 -15.06 56.10 2.50
N VAL A 55 -15.80 57.21 2.58
CA VAL A 55 -15.26 58.56 2.40
C VAL A 55 -16.11 59.63 3.09
N GLU A 56 -15.44 60.63 3.66
CA GLU A 56 -16.08 61.84 4.19
C GLU A 56 -16.40 62.85 3.09
N GLY A 57 -17.64 63.35 3.09
CA GLY A 57 -18.15 64.30 2.10
C GLY A 57 -18.79 65.55 2.72
N TYR A 58 -19.25 66.48 1.87
CA TYR A 58 -19.90 67.72 2.27
C TYR A 58 -21.14 67.50 3.16
N ASN A 59 -21.87 66.41 2.93
CA ASN A 59 -23.09 66.04 3.68
C ASN A 59 -22.84 64.96 4.76
N GLY A 60 -21.58 64.72 5.14
CA GLY A 60 -21.16 63.67 6.08
C GLY A 60 -20.56 62.43 5.39
N GLY A 61 -20.20 61.43 6.20
CA GLY A 61 -19.58 60.19 5.75
C GLY A 61 -20.52 59.31 4.92
N VAL A 62 -19.98 58.72 3.85
CA VAL A 62 -20.69 57.74 3.01
C VAL A 62 -20.20 56.34 3.34
N ALA A 63 -21.10 55.45 3.79
CA ALA A 63 -20.80 54.05 4.07
C ALA A 63 -20.57 53.22 2.80
N PHE A 64 -19.81 52.12 2.90
CA PHE A 64 -19.48 51.24 1.77
C PHE A 64 -20.71 50.62 1.11
N ASP A 65 -21.67 50.12 1.87
CA ASP A 65 -22.90 49.52 1.34
C ASP A 65 -23.69 50.50 0.44
N ALA A 66 -23.86 51.73 0.91
CA ALA A 66 -24.58 52.78 0.22
C ALA A 66 -23.80 53.32 -0.97
N LEU A 67 -22.46 53.34 -0.90
CA LEU A 67 -21.61 53.75 -2.01
C LEU A 67 -21.61 52.69 -3.13
N HIS A 68 -21.38 51.42 -2.77
CA HIS A 68 -21.39 50.31 -3.72
C HIS A 68 -22.75 50.17 -4.41
N ALA A 69 -23.87 50.21 -3.67
CA ALA A 69 -25.20 50.14 -4.27
C ALA A 69 -25.45 51.26 -5.31
N ARG A 70 -25.01 52.49 -5.03
CA ARG A 70 -25.08 53.61 -5.98
C ARG A 70 -24.18 53.41 -7.19
N ALA A 71 -22.94 53.00 -6.97
CA ALA A 71 -21.97 52.77 -8.03
C ALA A 71 -22.40 51.62 -8.96
N SER A 72 -22.89 50.50 -8.42
CA SER A 72 -23.32 49.31 -9.19
C SER A 72 -24.51 49.59 -10.10
N LEU A 73 -25.49 50.37 -9.63
CA LEU A 73 -26.62 50.80 -10.47
C LEU A 73 -26.15 51.64 -11.68
N LEU A 74 -25.19 52.53 -11.47
CA LEU A 74 -24.62 53.38 -12.52
C LEU A 74 -23.69 52.59 -13.45
N ALA A 75 -22.90 51.67 -12.91
CA ALA A 75 -21.99 50.82 -13.67
C ALA A 75 -22.75 49.98 -14.71
N GLY A 76 -23.88 49.38 -14.36
CA GLY A 76 -24.72 48.64 -15.30
C GLY A 76 -25.36 49.51 -16.40
N VAL A 77 -25.46 50.83 -16.20
CA VAL A 77 -25.88 51.78 -17.25
C VAL A 77 -24.70 52.12 -18.17
N LEU A 78 -23.52 52.40 -17.59
CA LEU A 78 -22.31 52.75 -18.33
C LEU A 78 -21.78 51.58 -19.17
N GLU A 79 -21.78 50.37 -18.62
CA GLU A 79 -21.34 49.15 -19.32
C GLU A 79 -22.21 48.88 -20.56
N ARG A 80 -23.53 49.07 -20.48
CA ARG A 80 -24.44 48.99 -21.64
C ARG A 80 -24.19 50.05 -22.71
N GLN A 81 -23.48 51.12 -22.36
CA GLN A 81 -23.07 52.19 -23.27
C GLN A 81 -21.61 52.03 -23.75
N GLY A 82 -20.92 50.94 -23.35
CA GLY A 82 -19.51 50.70 -23.67
C GLY A 82 -18.54 51.62 -22.94
N LEU A 83 -18.95 52.21 -21.81
CA LEU A 83 -18.14 53.09 -20.98
C LEU A 83 -17.55 52.34 -19.78
N ASP A 84 -16.43 52.84 -19.28
CA ASP A 84 -15.71 52.28 -18.13
C ASP A 84 -16.61 52.23 -16.87
N ARG A 85 -16.68 51.06 -16.24
CA ARG A 85 -17.46 50.82 -15.03
C ARG A 85 -16.92 51.58 -13.83
N ASP A 86 -15.61 51.81 -13.75
CA ASP A 86 -15.02 52.54 -12.62
C ASP A 86 -15.39 54.03 -12.65
N ALA A 87 -15.77 54.58 -13.80
CA ALA A 87 -16.34 55.92 -13.89
C ALA A 87 -17.65 56.07 -13.10
N ALA A 88 -18.36 54.96 -12.83
CA ALA A 88 -19.55 54.93 -11.99
C ALA A 88 -19.27 55.34 -10.54
N VAL A 89 -18.09 55.03 -10.01
CA VAL A 89 -17.68 55.38 -8.65
C VAL A 89 -17.57 56.89 -8.50
N GLY A 90 -16.92 57.56 -9.46
CA GLY A 90 -16.83 59.02 -9.49
C GLY A 90 -18.20 59.70 -9.60
N ALA A 91 -19.10 59.13 -10.40
CA ALA A 91 -20.47 59.63 -10.54
C ALA A 91 -21.29 59.41 -9.25
N ALA A 92 -21.15 58.27 -8.58
CA ALA A 92 -21.80 57.97 -7.30
C ALA A 92 -21.33 58.90 -6.17
N LEU A 93 -20.11 59.43 -6.28
CA LEU A 93 -19.50 60.36 -5.34
C LEU A 93 -19.75 61.84 -5.65
N ALA A 94 -20.25 62.20 -6.84
CA ALA A 94 -20.55 63.60 -7.18
C ALA A 94 -21.45 64.33 -6.16
N PRO A 95 -22.48 63.70 -5.56
CA PRO A 95 -23.32 64.33 -4.53
C PRO A 95 -22.59 64.65 -3.20
N THR A 96 -21.37 64.12 -3.02
CA THR A 96 -20.54 64.40 -1.83
C THR A 96 -19.75 65.70 -1.95
N ILE A 97 -19.70 66.30 -3.15
CA ILE A 97 -19.01 67.57 -3.40
C ILE A 97 -19.96 68.74 -3.12
N ARG A 98 -19.41 69.84 -2.58
CA ARG A 98 -20.18 71.03 -2.21
C ARG A 98 -20.96 71.58 -3.42
N PRO A 99 -22.26 71.86 -3.28
CA PRO A 99 -23.04 72.50 -4.34
C PRO A 99 -22.46 73.86 -4.75
N GLY A 100 -22.46 74.17 -6.06
CA GLY A 100 -21.93 75.41 -6.61
C GLY A 100 -20.43 75.41 -6.93
N THR A 101 -19.74 74.29 -6.71
CA THR A 101 -18.33 74.09 -7.08
C THR A 101 -18.16 74.10 -8.62
N PRO A 102 -17.15 74.79 -9.18
CA PRO A 102 -16.89 74.80 -10.62
C PRO A 102 -16.70 73.39 -11.19
N PRO A 103 -17.11 73.10 -12.45
CA PRO A 103 -17.06 71.74 -13.01
C PRO A 103 -15.68 71.06 -12.96
N ALA A 104 -14.60 71.82 -13.18
CA ALA A 104 -13.23 71.29 -13.09
C ALA A 104 -12.86 70.88 -11.66
N GLU A 105 -13.30 71.63 -10.65
CA GLU A 105 -13.09 71.34 -9.24
C GLU A 105 -13.99 70.18 -8.76
N VAL A 106 -15.20 70.04 -9.31
CA VAL A 106 -16.05 68.85 -9.06
C VAL A 106 -15.36 67.59 -9.57
N ALA A 107 -14.83 67.60 -10.80
CA ALA A 107 -14.15 66.44 -11.37
C ALA A 107 -12.86 66.08 -10.61
N ALA A 108 -12.11 67.07 -10.12
CA ALA A 108 -10.94 66.83 -9.27
C ALA A 108 -11.35 66.30 -7.88
N GLY A 109 -12.42 66.87 -7.30
CA GLY A 109 -12.94 66.48 -5.99
C GLY A 109 -13.51 65.07 -5.95
N THR A 110 -14.26 64.66 -6.99
CA THR A 110 -14.79 63.29 -7.10
C THR A 110 -13.68 62.27 -7.30
N ARG A 111 -12.66 62.59 -8.09
CA ARG A 111 -11.47 61.74 -8.25
C ARG A 111 -10.75 61.54 -6.92
N ALA A 112 -10.47 62.62 -6.19
CA ALA A 112 -9.84 62.53 -4.88
C ALA A 112 -10.71 61.79 -3.84
N ALA A 113 -12.05 61.89 -3.93
CA ALA A 113 -12.95 61.12 -3.08
C ALA A 113 -12.97 59.63 -3.45
N ALA A 114 -12.89 59.30 -4.75
CA ALA A 114 -12.77 57.93 -5.22
C ALA A 114 -11.45 57.29 -4.78
N ASP A 115 -10.34 58.03 -4.87
CA ASP A 115 -9.02 57.58 -4.41
C ASP A 115 -9.02 57.30 -2.90
N ARG A 116 -9.68 58.15 -2.10
CA ARG A 116 -9.87 57.92 -0.65
C ARG A 116 -10.74 56.69 -0.37
N ALA A 117 -11.88 56.57 -1.05
CA ALA A 117 -12.77 55.42 -0.88
C ALA A 117 -12.07 54.10 -1.25
N ARG A 118 -11.24 54.13 -2.31
CA ARG A 118 -10.37 53.02 -2.69
C ARG A 118 -9.35 52.68 -1.60
N ALA A 119 -8.65 53.68 -1.06
CA ALA A 119 -7.68 53.47 0.02
C ALA A 119 -8.32 52.86 1.27
N SER A 120 -9.51 53.34 1.67
CA SER A 120 -10.28 52.77 2.78
C SER A 120 -10.70 51.31 2.50
N ALA A 121 -11.09 50.99 1.26
CA ALA A 121 -11.45 49.62 0.88
C ALA A 121 -10.25 48.66 0.95
N VAL A 122 -9.08 49.13 0.51
CA VAL A 122 -7.81 48.40 0.59
C VAL A 122 -7.41 48.12 2.05
N GLU A 123 -7.63 49.08 2.96
CA GLU A 123 -7.40 48.89 4.39
C GLU A 123 -8.28 47.77 4.97
N ILE A 124 -9.56 47.72 4.58
CA ILE A 124 -10.49 46.65 4.99
C ILE A 124 -10.05 45.30 4.42
N ALA A 125 -9.62 45.26 3.16
CA ALA A 125 -9.15 44.03 2.51
C ALA A 125 -7.87 43.46 3.17
N GLY A 126 -7.07 44.29 3.86
CA GLY A 126 -5.86 43.86 4.56
C GLY A 126 -4.65 43.63 3.65
N THR A 127 -4.74 43.98 2.36
CA THR A 127 -3.63 43.91 1.41
C THR A 127 -3.74 45.01 0.37
N VAL A 128 -2.59 45.50 -0.11
CA VAL A 128 -2.48 46.36 -1.29
C VAL A 128 -2.16 45.54 -2.55
N ASP A 129 -1.77 44.28 -2.37
CA ASP A 129 -1.34 43.37 -3.41
C ASP A 129 -2.41 42.32 -3.67
N PHE A 130 -3.04 42.40 -4.83
CA PHE A 130 -4.06 41.47 -5.30
C PHE A 130 -3.59 40.66 -6.51
N GLY A 131 -2.34 40.90 -6.94
CA GLY A 131 -1.74 40.30 -8.14
C GLY A 131 -0.71 39.20 -7.83
N SER A 132 -0.47 38.92 -6.56
CA SER A 132 0.47 37.89 -6.10
C SER A 132 -0.12 36.94 -5.08
N LEU A 133 0.53 35.78 -4.92
CA LEU A 133 0.14 34.77 -3.93
C LEU A 133 0.27 35.27 -2.48
N PRO A 134 1.38 35.93 -2.08
CA PRO A 134 1.49 36.55 -0.75
C PRO A 134 0.38 37.57 -0.48
N GLY A 135 0.09 38.41 -1.47
CA GLY A 135 -0.94 39.45 -1.35
C GLY A 135 -2.33 38.86 -1.13
N ILE A 136 -2.70 37.87 -1.95
CA ILE A 136 -3.97 37.14 -1.80
C ILE A 136 -4.02 36.44 -0.45
N PHE A 137 -2.96 35.73 -0.05
CA PHE A 137 -2.94 35.02 1.22
C PHE A 137 -3.05 35.95 2.43
N ARG A 138 -2.43 37.13 2.43
CA ARG A 138 -2.56 38.12 3.51
C ARG A 138 -4.01 38.59 3.70
N ALA A 139 -4.71 38.84 2.60
CA ALA A 139 -6.13 39.14 2.66
C ALA A 139 -6.94 37.93 3.18
N SER A 140 -6.67 36.71 2.71
CA SER A 140 -7.31 35.49 3.26
C SER A 140 -7.03 35.35 4.77
N ALA A 141 -5.79 35.59 5.22
CA ALA A 141 -5.42 35.53 6.63
C ALA A 141 -6.12 36.61 7.48
N ARG A 142 -6.33 37.80 6.92
CA ARG A 142 -7.13 38.87 7.54
C ARG A 142 -8.60 38.49 7.66
N LEU A 143 -9.18 37.95 6.59
CA LEU A 143 -10.61 37.65 6.49
C LEU A 143 -11.00 36.40 7.29
N PHE A 144 -10.12 35.39 7.34
CA PHE A 144 -10.40 34.06 7.87
C PHE A 144 -9.49 33.67 9.05
N GLY A 145 -8.84 34.63 9.71
CA GLY A 145 -7.74 34.40 10.65
C GLY A 145 -7.97 33.35 11.77
N ASN A 146 -9.21 33.19 12.23
CA ASN A 146 -9.57 32.21 13.27
C ASN A 146 -9.96 30.82 12.73
N ARG A 147 -10.09 30.65 11.41
CA ARG A 147 -10.40 29.35 10.79
C ARG A 147 -9.13 28.51 10.68
N ILE A 148 -9.30 27.19 10.75
CA ILE A 148 -8.23 26.23 10.49
C ILE A 148 -7.87 26.30 9.00
N ALA A 149 -6.62 26.66 8.71
CA ALA A 149 -6.06 26.68 7.36
C ALA A 149 -5.48 25.31 6.99
N LEU A 150 -4.80 24.64 7.94
CA LEU A 150 -4.06 23.41 7.72
C LEU A 150 -4.38 22.36 8.78
N THR A 151 -4.46 21.11 8.35
CA THR A 151 -4.42 19.92 9.21
C THR A 151 -3.46 18.92 8.56
N ASP A 152 -2.55 18.30 9.30
CA ASP A 152 -1.74 17.18 8.79
C ASP A 152 -2.18 15.83 9.36
N THR A 153 -1.63 14.72 8.83
CA THR A 153 -2.01 13.37 9.26
C THR A 153 -1.53 13.00 10.66
N SER A 154 -0.66 13.83 11.29
CA SER A 154 -0.31 13.69 12.71
C SER A 154 -1.31 14.38 13.64
N GLY A 155 -2.28 15.11 13.09
CA GLY A 155 -3.32 15.84 13.82
C GLY A 155 -2.92 17.25 14.23
N VAL A 156 -1.80 17.79 13.72
CA VAL A 156 -1.42 19.18 13.96
C VAL A 156 -2.29 20.09 13.10
N GLU A 157 -2.84 21.13 13.73
CA GLU A 157 -3.67 22.12 13.06
C GLU A 157 -3.09 23.54 13.22
N LEU A 158 -3.18 24.34 12.17
CA LEU A 158 -2.84 25.77 12.20
C LEU A 158 -4.01 26.60 11.69
N THR A 159 -4.35 27.67 12.43
CA THR A 159 -5.25 28.69 11.91
C THR A 159 -4.59 29.54 10.84
N TYR A 160 -5.38 30.24 10.04
CA TYR A 160 -4.86 31.23 9.09
C TYR A 160 -3.95 32.28 9.75
N ALA A 161 -4.31 32.78 10.93
CA ALA A 161 -3.49 33.76 11.66
C ALA A 161 -2.16 33.15 12.13
N GLN A 162 -2.17 31.91 12.63
CA GLN A 162 -0.95 31.21 13.05
C GLN A 162 -0.04 30.89 11.86
N LEU A 163 -0.63 30.46 10.74
CA LEU A 163 0.10 30.21 9.50
C LEU A 163 0.74 31.49 8.96
N ASP A 164 0.02 32.61 9.00
CA ASP A 164 0.52 33.91 8.59
C ASP A 164 1.70 34.38 9.47
N GLU A 165 1.56 34.28 10.80
CA GLU A 165 2.60 34.65 11.75
C GLU A 165 3.87 33.79 11.59
N ARG A 166 3.73 32.46 11.55
CA ARG A 166 4.89 31.56 11.39
C ARG A 166 5.61 31.75 10.06
N SER A 167 4.84 31.94 8.98
CA SER A 167 5.43 32.17 7.66
C SER A 167 6.08 33.55 7.55
N ASP A 168 5.61 34.57 8.27
CA ASP A 168 6.29 35.87 8.38
C ASP A 168 7.63 35.75 9.11
N ASP A 169 7.68 35.04 10.23
CA ASP A 169 8.92 34.88 11.01
C ASP A 169 9.98 34.12 10.20
N LEU A 170 9.57 33.06 9.48
CA LEU A 170 10.46 32.37 8.56
C LEU A 170 10.86 33.24 7.36
N ALA A 171 9.94 34.04 6.79
CA ALA A 171 10.24 34.96 5.70
C ALA A 171 11.28 36.01 6.10
N ALA A 172 11.19 36.55 7.32
CA ALA A 172 12.16 37.50 7.85
C ALA A 172 13.58 36.89 7.92
N GLY A 173 13.69 35.65 8.40
CA GLY A 173 14.96 34.91 8.40
C GLY A 173 15.49 34.64 7.00
N LEU A 174 14.63 34.23 6.06
CA LEU A 174 15.00 34.00 4.66
C LEU A 174 15.50 35.28 3.97
N ILE A 175 14.88 36.43 4.23
CA ILE A 175 15.33 37.74 3.70
C ILE A 175 16.72 38.07 4.22
N ALA A 176 16.99 37.83 5.51
CA ALA A 176 18.32 38.05 6.09
C ALA A 176 19.40 37.17 5.43
N LEU A 177 19.02 35.99 4.91
CA LEU A 177 19.87 35.06 4.16
C LEU A 177 19.90 35.34 2.65
N GLY A 178 19.25 36.41 2.17
CA GLY A 178 19.30 36.86 0.78
C GLY A 178 18.21 36.31 -0.13
N ALA A 179 17.12 35.77 0.41
CA ALA A 179 15.91 35.51 -0.36
C ALA A 179 15.25 36.84 -0.80
N GLY A 180 14.71 36.86 -2.02
CA GLY A 180 14.04 38.02 -2.60
C GLY A 180 13.64 37.79 -4.06
N PRO A 181 13.11 38.82 -4.73
CA PRO A 181 12.72 38.76 -6.14
C PRO A 181 13.77 38.12 -7.06
N GLU A 182 13.31 37.29 -8.01
CA GLU A 182 14.14 36.57 -8.99
C GLU A 182 15.15 35.56 -8.40
N ARG A 183 15.11 35.30 -7.09
CA ARG A 183 15.90 34.26 -6.41
C ARG A 183 15.05 33.03 -6.13
N LEU A 184 15.72 31.89 -5.94
CA LEU A 184 15.08 30.61 -5.61
C LEU A 184 15.48 30.15 -4.22
N VAL A 185 14.53 29.66 -3.44
CA VAL A 185 14.77 28.93 -2.18
C VAL A 185 14.32 27.48 -2.40
N GLY A 186 15.23 26.54 -2.17
CA GLY A 186 14.92 25.11 -2.17
C GLY A 186 14.10 24.74 -0.94
N VAL A 187 13.11 23.86 -1.10
CA VAL A 187 12.31 23.35 0.02
C VAL A 187 12.30 21.84 -0.07
N ALA A 188 13.03 21.18 0.84
CA ALA A 188 13.17 19.74 0.95
C ALA A 188 12.68 19.29 2.33
N LEU A 189 11.39 19.48 2.60
CA LEU A 189 10.74 19.11 3.86
C LEU A 189 9.79 17.91 3.67
N PRO A 190 9.56 17.10 4.71
CA PRO A 190 8.52 16.08 4.69
C PRO A 190 7.14 16.74 4.57
N ARG A 191 6.14 15.96 4.14
CA ARG A 191 4.76 16.44 4.03
C ARG A 191 4.17 16.64 5.43
N GLY A 192 3.81 17.88 5.74
CA GLY A 192 3.21 18.29 7.01
C GLY A 192 2.97 19.79 7.03
N VAL A 193 2.54 20.35 8.15
CA VAL A 193 2.24 21.80 8.25
C VAL A 193 3.45 22.69 7.95
N GLU A 194 4.66 22.27 8.37
CA GLU A 194 5.89 23.05 8.18
C GLU A 194 6.28 23.21 6.70
N LEU A 195 5.91 22.25 5.84
CA LEU A 195 6.09 22.39 4.40
C LEU A 195 5.32 23.61 3.87
N ILE A 196 4.06 23.76 4.25
CA ILE A 196 3.22 24.87 3.77
C ILE A 196 3.68 26.21 4.38
N VAL A 197 4.10 26.22 5.64
CA VAL A 197 4.75 27.38 6.28
C VAL A 197 5.96 27.83 5.45
N ALA A 198 6.83 26.89 5.04
CA ALA A 198 8.00 27.19 4.21
C ALA A 198 7.64 27.73 2.83
N LEU A 199 6.70 27.11 2.11
CA LEU A 199 6.26 27.58 0.80
C LEU A 199 5.71 29.02 0.86
N LEU A 200 4.87 29.30 1.86
CA LEU A 200 4.33 30.64 2.11
C LEU A 200 5.42 31.65 2.47
N ALA A 201 6.34 31.28 3.35
CA ALA A 201 7.45 32.14 3.75
C ALA A 201 8.30 32.54 2.55
N VAL A 202 8.64 31.58 1.68
CA VAL A 202 9.43 31.84 0.47
C VAL A 202 8.73 32.84 -0.44
N VAL A 203 7.46 32.61 -0.78
CA VAL A 203 6.75 33.56 -1.65
C VAL A 203 6.58 34.93 -1.01
N LYS A 204 6.40 35.00 0.31
CA LYS A 204 6.31 36.28 1.06
C LYS A 204 7.58 37.12 0.95
N THR A 205 8.75 36.50 0.77
CA THR A 205 10.00 37.24 0.49
C THR A 205 10.04 37.85 -0.92
N GLY A 206 9.13 37.43 -1.81
CA GLY A 206 9.17 37.71 -3.25
C GLY A 206 10.04 36.73 -4.05
N ALA A 207 10.72 35.79 -3.39
CA ALA A 207 11.42 34.69 -4.04
C ALA A 207 10.46 33.61 -4.55
N ALA A 208 10.95 32.75 -5.45
CA ALA A 208 10.25 31.55 -5.88
C ALA A 208 10.70 30.33 -5.08
N TYR A 209 9.75 29.47 -4.71
CA TYR A 209 10.11 28.18 -4.13
C TYR A 209 10.51 27.17 -5.21
N LEU A 210 11.53 26.37 -4.89
CA LEU A 210 11.98 25.21 -5.65
C LEU A 210 11.64 23.96 -4.82
N PRO A 211 10.56 23.24 -5.14
CA PRO A 211 10.18 22.06 -4.38
C PRO A 211 11.13 20.89 -4.67
N LEU A 212 11.66 20.27 -3.62
CA LEU A 212 12.62 19.18 -3.66
C LEU A 212 12.07 17.98 -2.89
N ASP A 213 11.21 17.18 -3.55
CA ASP A 213 10.63 15.98 -2.93
C ASP A 213 11.71 14.99 -2.50
N GLN A 214 11.79 14.71 -1.20
CA GLN A 214 12.79 13.84 -0.58
C GLN A 214 12.70 12.38 -1.06
N SER A 215 11.58 11.97 -1.66
CA SER A 215 11.43 10.65 -2.29
C SER A 215 12.15 10.52 -3.62
N HIS A 216 12.58 11.64 -4.24
CA HIS A 216 13.35 11.60 -5.48
C HIS A 216 14.81 11.18 -5.23
N PRO A 217 15.46 10.49 -6.19
CA PRO A 217 16.85 10.09 -6.04
C PRO A 217 17.79 11.29 -5.84
N LYS A 218 18.74 11.14 -4.92
CA LYS A 218 19.69 12.20 -4.53
C LYS A 218 20.46 12.79 -5.73
N GLN A 219 20.84 11.99 -6.73
CA GLN A 219 21.56 12.49 -7.91
C GLN A 219 20.69 13.40 -8.78
N ARG A 220 19.39 13.10 -8.90
CA ARG A 220 18.44 13.98 -9.59
C ARG A 220 18.27 15.29 -8.84
N LEU A 221 18.09 15.22 -7.52
CA LEU A 221 18.00 16.42 -6.68
C LEU A 221 19.26 17.27 -6.81
N ALA A 222 20.45 16.66 -6.83
CA ALA A 222 21.70 17.36 -7.07
C ALA A 222 21.75 18.05 -8.44
N ALA A 223 21.28 17.40 -9.50
CA ALA A 223 21.21 18.00 -10.84
C ALA A 223 20.23 19.19 -10.90
N ILE A 224 19.08 19.08 -10.22
CA ILE A 224 18.10 20.17 -10.09
C ILE A 224 18.71 21.34 -9.31
N ILE A 225 19.33 21.07 -8.17
CA ILE A 225 19.97 22.09 -7.32
C ILE A 225 21.09 22.79 -8.08
N ALA A 226 21.90 22.05 -8.85
CA ALA A 226 22.97 22.61 -9.65
C ALA A 226 22.48 23.52 -10.79
N ASP A 227 21.35 23.20 -11.42
CA ASP A 227 20.74 24.03 -12.46
C ASP A 227 20.00 25.26 -11.89
N ALA A 228 19.31 25.06 -10.76
CA ALA A 228 18.51 26.09 -10.11
C ALA A 228 19.35 27.12 -9.35
N ASP A 229 20.47 26.68 -8.76
CA ASP A 229 21.34 27.44 -7.85
C ASP A 229 20.55 28.23 -6.79
N PRO A 230 19.81 27.55 -5.89
CA PRO A 230 19.06 28.23 -4.85
C PRO A 230 19.97 28.97 -3.87
N VAL A 231 19.45 30.03 -3.24
CA VAL A 231 20.18 30.78 -2.18
C VAL A 231 20.39 29.92 -0.94
N LEU A 232 19.38 29.12 -0.61
CA LEU A 232 19.30 28.25 0.56
C LEU A 232 18.35 27.09 0.23
N ILE A 233 18.53 25.95 0.89
CA ILE A 233 17.60 24.83 0.90
C ILE A 233 17.10 24.66 2.33
N LEU A 234 15.79 24.90 2.53
CA LEU A 234 15.09 24.61 3.78
C LEU A 234 14.82 23.11 3.89
N THR A 235 15.24 22.51 5.00
CA THR A 235 15.09 21.07 5.23
C THR A 235 15.09 20.73 6.73
N ASP A 236 15.17 19.46 7.10
CA ASP A 236 15.26 19.01 8.50
C ASP A 236 16.66 18.46 8.84
N HIS A 237 16.95 18.32 10.14
CA HIS A 237 18.26 17.82 10.61
C HIS A 237 18.60 16.42 10.09
N ALA A 238 17.60 15.54 9.96
CA ALA A 238 17.82 14.18 9.48
C ALA A 238 18.27 14.17 8.02
N THR A 239 17.67 15.03 7.20
CA THR A 239 17.98 15.20 5.78
C THR A 239 19.36 15.82 5.59
N ILE A 240 19.73 16.84 6.38
CA ILE A 240 21.08 17.41 6.37
C ILE A 240 22.14 16.32 6.64
N ALA A 241 21.93 15.51 7.68
CA ALA A 241 22.84 14.40 7.99
C ALA A 241 22.89 13.37 6.86
N ALA A 242 21.72 12.92 6.37
CA ALA A 242 21.62 11.91 5.32
C ALA A 242 22.20 12.37 3.96
N TRP A 243 22.24 13.68 3.70
CA TRP A 243 22.81 14.25 2.47
C TRP A 243 24.30 14.58 2.62
N ALA A 244 24.78 14.84 3.84
CA ALA A 244 26.20 15.00 4.13
C ALA A 244 26.99 13.70 3.92
N ASP A 245 26.40 12.56 4.29
CA ASP A 245 27.00 11.23 4.19
C ASP A 245 26.97 10.63 2.77
N GLU A 246 26.60 11.41 1.75
CA GLU A 246 26.48 10.96 0.36
C GLU A 246 27.58 11.57 -0.58
N PRO A 247 28.82 11.03 -0.57
CA PRO A 247 29.94 11.58 -1.36
C PRO A 247 29.66 11.67 -2.87
N ALA A 248 28.80 10.79 -3.40
CA ALA A 248 28.54 10.67 -4.83
C ALA A 248 27.67 11.81 -5.39
N ALA A 249 26.83 12.46 -4.56
CA ALA A 249 25.86 13.45 -5.03
C ALA A 249 26.41 14.89 -5.07
N LYS A 250 27.57 15.17 -4.43
CA LYS A 250 28.15 16.53 -4.31
C LYS A 250 27.15 17.60 -3.84
N LEU A 251 26.24 17.24 -2.95
CA LEU A 251 25.24 18.16 -2.40
C LEU A 251 25.94 19.09 -1.40
N ASP A 252 25.87 20.39 -1.64
CA ASP A 252 26.50 21.40 -0.78
C ASP A 252 25.62 21.67 0.45
N THR A 253 25.90 20.94 1.55
CA THR A 253 25.17 21.07 2.81
C THR A 253 25.40 22.42 3.50
N ALA A 254 26.39 23.22 3.09
CA ALA A 254 26.59 24.57 3.63
C ALA A 254 25.48 25.56 3.24
N LYS A 255 24.70 25.24 2.19
CA LYS A 255 23.50 25.98 1.79
C LYS A 255 22.21 25.39 2.34
N MET A 256 22.28 24.49 3.32
CA MET A 256 21.09 23.86 3.93
C MET A 256 20.91 24.35 5.35
N ASP A 257 19.67 24.64 5.71
CA ASP A 257 19.32 25.01 7.08
C ASP A 257 17.91 24.53 7.43
N THR A 258 17.65 24.43 8.72
CA THR A 258 16.35 24.07 9.29
C THR A 258 15.43 25.27 9.42
N VAL A 259 14.11 25.03 9.49
CA VAL A 259 13.14 26.10 9.73
C VAL A 259 13.48 26.84 11.03
N GLU A 260 13.78 26.09 12.10
CA GLU A 260 14.17 26.65 13.38
C GLU A 260 15.48 27.45 13.30
N GLY A 261 16.47 26.93 12.57
CA GLY A 261 17.75 27.60 12.34
C GLY A 261 17.61 28.94 11.63
N VAL A 262 16.81 28.98 10.56
CA VAL A 262 16.55 30.23 9.80
C VAL A 262 15.78 31.24 10.62
N VAL A 263 14.75 30.81 11.37
CA VAL A 263 14.00 31.70 12.26
C VAL A 263 14.89 32.26 13.37
N ALA A 264 15.73 31.42 13.98
CA ALA A 264 16.65 31.85 15.04
C ALA A 264 17.77 32.79 14.55
N ALA A 265 18.20 32.63 13.30
CA ALA A 265 19.17 33.51 12.65
C ALA A 265 18.56 34.86 12.20
N GLY A 266 17.23 34.95 12.14
CA GLY A 266 16.50 36.14 11.70
C GLY A 266 16.65 37.32 12.67
N ASP A 267 16.78 38.52 12.10
CA ASP A 267 16.64 39.78 12.84
C ASP A 267 15.14 40.12 12.93
N PRO A 268 14.58 40.36 14.13
CA PRO A 268 13.19 40.82 14.27
C PRO A 268 12.86 42.08 13.45
N THR A 269 13.85 42.92 13.13
CA THR A 269 13.66 44.08 12.26
C THR A 269 13.47 43.70 10.79
N ALA A 270 13.89 42.51 10.36
CA ALA A 270 13.73 42.02 8.99
C ALA A 270 12.28 41.73 8.61
N ARG A 271 11.37 41.57 9.59
CA ARG A 271 9.93 41.43 9.33
C ARG A 271 9.35 42.67 8.63
N ALA A 272 9.90 43.85 8.90
CA ALA A 272 9.53 45.09 8.20
C ALA A 272 10.04 45.16 6.74
N LEU A 273 10.96 44.26 6.35
CA LEU A 273 11.48 44.15 5.00
C LEU A 273 10.65 43.21 4.12
N ILE A 274 9.72 42.46 4.69
CA ILE A 274 8.78 41.62 3.93
C ILE A 274 8.00 42.54 2.97
N PRO A 275 8.10 42.34 1.64
CA PRO A 275 7.45 43.22 0.67
C PRO A 275 5.94 43.26 0.86
N ALA A 276 5.38 44.47 0.99
CA ALA A 276 3.94 44.68 0.98
C ALA A 276 3.31 44.29 -0.36
N GLU A 277 4.07 44.41 -1.46
CA GLU A 277 3.66 44.06 -2.82
C GLU A 277 4.77 43.27 -3.53
N VAL A 278 4.38 42.18 -4.21
CA VAL A 278 5.26 41.40 -5.07
C VAL A 278 4.81 41.57 -6.52
N HIS A 279 5.72 42.02 -7.38
CA HIS A 279 5.41 42.23 -8.79
C HIS A 279 4.97 40.93 -9.46
N GLY A 280 3.76 40.89 -10.03
CA GLY A 280 3.13 39.67 -10.56
C GLY A 280 3.94 38.95 -11.64
N ALA A 281 4.83 39.66 -12.36
CA ALA A 281 5.71 39.03 -13.34
C ALA A 281 6.86 38.22 -12.73
N HIS A 282 7.19 38.38 -11.44
CA HIS A 282 8.22 37.58 -10.75
C HIS A 282 7.80 36.11 -10.62
N PRO A 283 8.77 35.17 -10.58
CA PRO A 283 8.46 33.76 -10.42
C PRO A 283 7.86 33.50 -9.03
N ALA A 284 6.78 32.74 -8.97
CA ALA A 284 6.21 32.22 -7.72
C ALA A 284 6.85 30.87 -7.34
N TYR A 285 7.12 30.04 -8.35
CA TYR A 285 7.82 28.78 -8.18
C TYR A 285 8.55 28.36 -9.45
N VAL A 286 9.49 27.44 -9.29
CA VAL A 286 10.14 26.74 -10.39
C VAL A 286 10.00 25.24 -10.17
N MET A 287 9.30 24.56 -11.08
CA MET A 287 9.16 23.10 -11.04
C MET A 287 9.91 22.48 -12.22
N TYR A 288 10.58 21.36 -11.95
CA TYR A 288 11.41 20.69 -12.95
C TYR A 288 10.64 19.57 -13.64
N THR A 289 10.41 19.74 -14.94
CA THR A 289 9.86 18.70 -15.81
C THR A 289 11.00 17.89 -16.43
N SER A 290 10.67 16.71 -16.96
CA SER A 290 11.62 15.95 -17.78
C SER A 290 11.97 16.67 -19.07
N GLY A 291 13.18 16.47 -19.57
CA GLY A 291 13.66 17.16 -20.77
C GLY A 291 13.97 16.22 -21.93
N SER A 292 13.52 16.57 -23.14
CA SER A 292 13.94 15.94 -24.40
C SER A 292 15.46 15.72 -24.64
N THR A 293 16.35 16.24 -23.78
CA THR A 293 17.82 16.07 -23.86
C THR A 293 18.43 15.27 -22.69
N GLY A 294 17.64 14.63 -21.83
CA GLY A 294 18.18 13.93 -20.66
C GLY A 294 18.39 14.80 -19.42
N LYS A 295 18.11 16.11 -19.51
CA LYS A 295 18.35 17.09 -18.44
C LYS A 295 17.02 17.69 -17.97
N PRO A 296 16.74 17.70 -16.65
CA PRO A 296 15.55 18.35 -16.10
C PRO A 296 15.43 19.82 -16.55
N LYS A 297 14.21 20.25 -16.90
CA LYS A 297 13.92 21.62 -17.36
C LYS A 297 13.13 22.36 -16.29
N GLY A 298 13.69 23.43 -15.72
CA GLY A 298 12.99 24.25 -14.75
C GLY A 298 11.96 25.15 -15.42
N VAL A 299 10.66 24.89 -15.24
CA VAL A 299 9.57 25.76 -15.70
C VAL A 299 9.36 26.88 -14.70
N SER A 300 9.53 28.13 -15.15
CA SER A 300 9.39 29.32 -14.31
C SER A 300 7.96 29.86 -14.40
N VAL A 301 7.14 29.59 -13.39
CA VAL A 301 5.76 30.07 -13.31
C VAL A 301 5.71 31.35 -12.48
N THR A 302 5.01 32.36 -12.99
CA THR A 302 4.93 33.68 -12.35
C THR A 302 3.75 33.77 -11.37
N HIS A 303 3.82 34.70 -10.43
CA HIS A 303 2.69 35.01 -9.55
C HIS A 303 1.42 35.31 -10.34
N ALA A 304 1.50 36.15 -11.37
CA ALA A 304 0.37 36.51 -12.21
C ALA A 304 -0.27 35.30 -12.89
N ALA A 305 0.53 34.32 -13.35
CA ALA A 305 -0.02 33.11 -13.98
C ALA A 305 -0.80 32.24 -12.98
N VAL A 306 -0.34 32.12 -11.74
CA VAL A 306 -1.07 31.41 -10.68
C VAL A 306 -2.32 32.18 -10.27
N VAL A 307 -2.24 33.51 -10.12
CA VAL A 307 -3.43 34.33 -9.82
C VAL A 307 -4.47 34.23 -10.93
N SER A 308 -4.06 34.19 -12.20
CA SER A 308 -4.97 33.94 -13.33
C SER A 308 -5.67 32.59 -13.23
N LEU A 309 -4.95 31.53 -12.81
CA LEU A 309 -5.55 30.23 -12.50
C LEU A 309 -6.59 30.35 -11.37
N LEU A 310 -6.25 30.98 -10.25
CA LEU A 310 -7.17 31.16 -9.12
C LEU A 310 -8.44 31.90 -9.54
N SER A 311 -8.29 33.00 -10.30
CA SER A 311 -9.40 33.78 -10.85
C SER A 311 -10.26 32.99 -11.84
N ALA A 312 -9.66 32.10 -12.62
CA ALA A 312 -10.41 31.20 -13.50
C ALA A 312 -11.21 30.17 -12.68
N MET A 313 -10.59 29.56 -11.67
CA MET A 313 -11.24 28.60 -10.77
C MET A 313 -12.41 29.24 -10.02
N ALA A 314 -12.28 30.50 -9.57
CA ALA A 314 -13.35 31.27 -8.92
C ALA A 314 -14.61 31.44 -9.80
N ARG A 315 -14.44 31.46 -11.12
CA ARG A 315 -15.56 31.64 -12.07
C ARG A 315 -16.22 30.32 -12.45
N GLU A 316 -15.47 29.23 -12.38
CA GLU A 316 -15.91 27.90 -12.77
C GLU A 316 -16.53 27.11 -11.61
N TYR A 317 -16.14 27.45 -10.37
CA TYR A 317 -16.54 26.74 -9.16
C TYR A 317 -16.97 27.71 -8.07
N ASP A 318 -18.01 27.29 -7.33
CA ASP A 318 -18.44 27.96 -6.10
C ASP A 318 -17.60 27.47 -4.91
N PHE A 319 -16.32 27.83 -4.87
CA PHE A 319 -15.46 27.54 -3.71
C PHE A 319 -15.69 28.55 -2.58
N SER A 320 -15.60 28.07 -1.35
CA SER A 320 -15.83 28.89 -0.15
C SER A 320 -14.93 28.47 1.00
N ALA A 321 -14.99 29.23 2.09
CA ALA A 321 -14.23 28.93 3.30
C ALA A 321 -14.61 27.60 3.97
N ASP A 322 -15.77 27.03 3.63
CA ASP A 322 -16.24 25.74 4.15
C ASP A 322 -15.69 24.54 3.37
N ASP A 323 -14.94 24.78 2.30
CA ASP A 323 -14.30 23.70 1.55
C ASP A 323 -13.08 23.12 2.27
N VAL A 324 -13.00 21.79 2.21
CA VAL A 324 -11.87 21.01 2.72
C VAL A 324 -11.21 20.31 1.54
N TRP A 325 -9.95 20.65 1.30
CA TRP A 325 -9.12 20.11 0.23
C TRP A 325 -8.12 19.11 0.77
N THR A 326 -7.65 18.21 -0.08
CA THR A 326 -6.51 17.34 0.22
C THR A 326 -5.32 17.73 -0.63
N MET A 327 -4.13 17.75 -0.03
CA MET A 327 -2.87 17.78 -0.77
C MET A 327 -2.45 16.32 -1.02
N PHE A 328 -2.94 15.75 -2.11
CA PHE A 328 -2.67 14.36 -2.49
C PHE A 328 -1.38 14.27 -3.31
N GLN A 329 -1.21 15.17 -4.26
CA GLN A 329 -0.07 15.13 -5.18
C GLN A 329 1.23 15.56 -4.50
N SER A 330 2.36 15.14 -5.06
CA SER A 330 3.66 15.65 -4.59
C SER A 330 3.78 17.15 -4.86
N TYR A 331 4.32 17.88 -3.89
CA TYR A 331 4.56 19.32 -4.00
C TYR A 331 5.64 19.70 -5.03
N ALA A 332 6.35 18.70 -5.58
CA ALA A 332 7.24 18.87 -6.72
C ALA A 332 6.52 18.86 -8.08
N PHE A 333 5.20 18.63 -8.08
CA PHE A 333 4.35 18.69 -9.27
C PHE A 333 3.31 19.79 -9.17
N ASP A 334 2.96 20.35 -10.31
CA ASP A 334 2.13 21.55 -10.43
C ASP A 334 0.67 21.32 -10.04
N VAL A 335 0.15 20.09 -10.10
CA VAL A 335 -1.19 19.77 -9.58
C VAL A 335 -1.35 20.16 -8.11
N SER A 336 -0.29 20.05 -7.31
CA SER A 336 -0.29 20.50 -5.91
C SER A 336 -0.50 22.01 -5.76
N VAL A 337 -0.19 22.81 -6.77
CA VAL A 337 -0.43 24.27 -6.76
C VAL A 337 -1.93 24.54 -6.76
N GLY A 338 -2.71 23.76 -7.51
CA GLY A 338 -4.16 23.80 -7.48
C GLY A 338 -4.70 23.39 -6.10
N GLU A 339 -4.19 22.30 -5.52
CA GLU A 339 -4.60 21.83 -4.19
C GLU A 339 -4.31 22.86 -3.09
N ILE A 340 -3.09 23.41 -3.05
CA ILE A 340 -2.62 24.31 -1.99
C ILE A 340 -3.25 25.70 -2.14
N TRP A 341 -3.08 26.34 -3.29
CA TRP A 341 -3.37 27.76 -3.42
C TRP A 341 -4.86 28.04 -3.62
N VAL A 342 -5.63 27.13 -4.21
CA VAL A 342 -7.10 27.26 -4.24
C VAL A 342 -7.67 27.09 -2.84
N ALA A 343 -7.24 26.09 -2.07
CA ALA A 343 -7.70 25.95 -0.69
C ALA A 343 -7.42 27.22 0.14
N LEU A 344 -6.16 27.69 0.11
CA LEU A 344 -5.74 28.82 0.93
C LEU A 344 -6.36 30.16 0.49
N ALA A 345 -6.54 30.40 -0.80
CA ALA A 345 -7.06 31.68 -1.31
C ALA A 345 -8.55 31.91 -0.94
N PHE A 346 -9.36 30.86 -0.91
CA PHE A 346 -10.81 30.95 -0.66
C PHE A 346 -11.20 30.80 0.83
N GLY A 347 -10.22 30.71 1.74
CA GLY A 347 -10.49 30.55 3.19
C GLY A 347 -10.74 29.12 3.65
N GLY A 348 -10.50 28.13 2.77
CA GLY A 348 -10.73 26.72 3.02
C GLY A 348 -9.66 26.06 3.89
N ARG A 349 -9.88 24.79 4.21
CA ARG A 349 -8.92 23.97 4.97
C ARG A 349 -8.18 23.01 4.05
N LEU A 350 -6.85 22.99 4.12
CA LEU A 350 -6.01 22.03 3.40
C LEU A 350 -5.56 20.90 4.34
N VAL A 351 -5.93 19.67 4.01
CA VAL A 351 -5.47 18.44 4.68
C VAL A 351 -4.21 17.95 3.97
N VAL A 352 -3.06 18.02 4.65
CA VAL A 352 -1.76 17.61 4.11
C VAL A 352 -1.56 16.11 4.34
N LEU A 353 -1.61 15.33 3.26
CA LEU A 353 -1.50 13.88 3.33
C LEU A 353 -0.04 13.42 3.34
N ASP A 354 0.30 12.47 4.21
CA ASP A 354 1.59 11.78 4.14
C ASP A 354 1.68 10.85 2.93
N TYR A 355 2.91 10.44 2.61
CA TYR A 355 3.20 9.62 1.45
C TYR A 355 2.45 8.29 1.43
N LEU A 356 2.34 7.59 2.57
CA LEU A 356 1.72 6.26 2.63
C LEU A 356 0.22 6.35 2.41
N THR A 357 -0.44 7.34 3.02
CA THR A 357 -1.88 7.57 2.87
C THR A 357 -2.27 7.78 1.40
N THR A 358 -1.46 8.50 0.62
CA THR A 358 -1.72 8.71 -0.83
C THR A 358 -1.58 7.44 -1.68
N ARG A 359 -1.04 6.35 -1.12
CA ARG A 359 -0.81 5.07 -1.81
C ARG A 359 -1.71 3.93 -1.30
N THR A 360 -2.59 4.22 -0.35
CA THR A 360 -3.52 3.23 0.22
C THR A 360 -4.96 3.72 0.01
N PRO A 361 -5.65 3.25 -1.04
CA PRO A 361 -6.98 3.73 -1.42
C PRO A 361 -8.00 3.69 -0.27
N GLU A 362 -7.97 2.64 0.54
CA GLU A 362 -8.88 2.44 1.68
C GLU A 362 -8.65 3.48 2.77
N ARG A 363 -7.38 3.68 3.19
CA ARG A 363 -7.02 4.73 4.15
C ARG A 363 -7.33 6.13 3.63
N PHE A 364 -7.21 6.34 2.32
CA PHE A 364 -7.58 7.61 1.73
C PHE A 364 -9.10 7.85 1.87
N VAL A 365 -9.95 6.82 1.64
CA VAL A 365 -11.40 6.90 1.90
C VAL A 365 -11.69 7.26 3.36
N ASP A 366 -10.97 6.68 4.31
CA ASP A 366 -11.13 7.00 5.74
C ASP A 366 -10.81 8.47 6.02
N VAL A 367 -9.71 8.99 5.48
CA VAL A 367 -9.37 10.43 5.61
C VAL A 367 -10.43 11.32 4.96
N LEU A 368 -10.98 10.93 3.81
CA LEU A 368 -12.06 11.67 3.16
C LEU A 368 -13.29 11.77 4.08
N ALA A 369 -13.60 10.71 4.82
CA ALA A 369 -14.70 10.67 5.79
C ALA A 369 -14.37 11.48 7.06
N ASP A 370 -13.25 11.17 7.71
CA ASP A 370 -12.84 11.72 9.01
C ASP A 370 -12.62 13.23 8.95
N GLN A 371 -12.04 13.71 7.84
CA GLN A 371 -11.79 15.13 7.64
C GLN A 371 -12.92 15.84 6.91
N SER A 372 -14.03 15.14 6.61
CA SER A 372 -15.18 15.68 5.87
C SER A 372 -14.75 16.42 4.60
N VAL A 373 -13.85 15.79 3.83
CA VAL A 373 -13.26 16.38 2.63
C VAL A 373 -14.36 16.71 1.63
N THR A 374 -14.27 17.88 0.98
CA THR A 374 -15.27 18.34 0.02
C THR A 374 -14.76 18.32 -1.42
N VAL A 375 -13.46 18.62 -1.62
CA VAL A 375 -12.83 18.68 -2.94
C VAL A 375 -11.62 17.76 -2.98
N VAL A 376 -11.59 16.90 -4.01
CA VAL A 376 -10.53 15.90 -4.21
C VAL A 376 -9.95 16.04 -5.60
N ASN A 377 -8.62 15.99 -5.68
CA ASN A 377 -7.89 16.12 -6.94
C ASN A 377 -7.05 14.88 -7.20
N LEU A 378 -7.29 14.22 -8.32
CA LEU A 378 -6.71 12.91 -8.62
C LEU A 378 -6.21 12.85 -10.05
N THR A 379 -5.20 12.03 -10.26
CA THR A 379 -4.94 11.50 -11.59
C THR A 379 -6.00 10.44 -11.91
N PRO A 380 -6.36 10.24 -13.19
CA PRO A 380 -7.25 9.15 -13.59
C PRO A 380 -6.88 7.79 -12.97
N SER A 381 -5.60 7.44 -12.94
CA SER A 381 -5.13 6.20 -12.31
C SER A 381 -5.46 6.11 -10.82
N ALA A 382 -5.25 7.17 -10.05
CA ALA A 382 -5.57 7.21 -8.62
C ALA A 382 -7.09 7.17 -8.38
N PHE A 383 -7.88 7.81 -9.26
CA PHE A 383 -9.33 7.70 -9.25
C PHE A 383 -9.81 6.26 -9.45
N TYR A 384 -9.20 5.47 -10.33
CA TYR A 384 -9.61 4.07 -10.54
C TYR A 384 -9.38 3.20 -9.31
N GLN A 385 -8.28 3.43 -8.60
CA GLN A 385 -7.99 2.74 -7.34
C GLN A 385 -9.00 3.12 -6.25
N LEU A 386 -9.26 4.42 -6.08
CA LEU A 386 -10.30 4.91 -5.17
C LEU A 386 -11.67 4.30 -5.53
N ALA A 387 -12.03 4.33 -6.81
CA ALA A 387 -13.27 3.76 -7.31
C ALA A 387 -13.40 2.25 -7.06
N GLY A 388 -12.28 1.52 -7.07
CA GLY A 388 -12.23 0.13 -6.66
C GLY A 388 -12.55 -0.05 -5.18
N ALA A 389 -11.89 0.71 -4.31
CA ALA A 389 -12.06 0.62 -2.85
C ALA A 389 -13.52 0.88 -2.41
N VAL A 390 -14.19 1.87 -3.01
CA VAL A 390 -15.59 2.21 -2.66
C VAL A 390 -16.66 1.44 -3.47
N ARG A 391 -16.27 0.42 -4.25
CA ARG A 391 -17.19 -0.38 -5.08
C ARG A 391 -17.81 -1.56 -4.34
N SER A 392 -17.07 -2.20 -3.43
CA SER A 392 -17.52 -3.42 -2.75
C SER A 392 -18.86 -3.20 -2.03
N PRO A 393 -19.85 -4.12 -2.14
CA PRO A 393 -21.12 -4.02 -1.43
C PRO A 393 -20.96 -3.88 0.08
N ASP A 394 -19.95 -4.55 0.64
CA ASP A 394 -19.61 -4.54 2.07
C ASP A 394 -18.51 -3.51 2.41
N GLY A 395 -17.98 -2.81 1.40
CA GLY A 395 -16.94 -1.79 1.56
C GLY A 395 -17.50 -0.41 1.91
N PRO A 396 -16.66 0.49 2.46
CA PRO A 396 -17.08 1.82 2.90
C PRO A 396 -17.69 2.60 1.72
N PRO A 397 -18.83 3.28 1.92
CA PRO A 397 -19.40 4.13 0.89
C PRO A 397 -18.50 5.34 0.64
N MET A 398 -18.63 5.95 -0.54
CA MET A 398 -17.98 7.24 -0.78
C MET A 398 -18.56 8.27 0.21
N PRO A 399 -17.72 9.03 0.94
CA PRO A 399 -18.19 10.03 1.88
C PRO A 399 -19.08 11.08 1.21
N PRO A 400 -20.29 11.36 1.74
CA PRO A 400 -21.23 12.30 1.12
C PRO A 400 -20.76 13.76 1.19
N SER A 401 -19.74 14.06 2.00
CA SER A 401 -19.11 15.38 2.04
C SER A 401 -18.38 15.71 0.74
N VAL A 402 -17.85 14.71 0.04
CA VAL A 402 -17.11 14.93 -1.21
C VAL A 402 -18.10 15.33 -2.29
N ARG A 403 -18.05 16.61 -2.66
CA ARG A 403 -18.95 17.22 -3.65
C ARG A 403 -18.32 17.34 -5.03
N THR A 404 -16.99 17.43 -5.11
CA THR A 404 -16.27 17.69 -6.37
C THR A 404 -15.01 16.83 -6.45
N MET A 405 -14.85 16.17 -7.60
CA MET A 405 -13.61 15.49 -7.99
C MET A 405 -13.06 16.10 -9.28
N ILE A 406 -11.76 16.38 -9.27
CA ILE A 406 -11.02 16.94 -10.39
C ILE A 406 -10.02 15.91 -10.88
N PHE A 407 -10.00 15.65 -12.19
CA PHE A 407 -9.11 14.73 -12.86
C PHE A 407 -8.17 15.50 -13.79
N VAL A 408 -6.87 15.26 -13.68
CA VAL A 408 -5.87 15.89 -14.54
C VAL A 408 -4.64 14.99 -14.70
N GLY A 409 -3.80 15.29 -15.67
CA GLY A 409 -2.47 14.68 -15.82
C GLY A 409 -2.43 13.53 -16.83
N GLU A 410 -3.49 12.73 -16.94
CA GLU A 410 -3.59 11.59 -17.87
C GLU A 410 -4.82 11.67 -18.77
N ALA A 411 -4.89 10.82 -19.79
CA ALA A 411 -6.14 10.62 -20.51
C ALA A 411 -7.12 9.87 -19.61
N LEU A 412 -8.36 10.34 -19.55
CA LEU A 412 -9.39 9.76 -18.70
C LEU A 412 -10.17 8.71 -19.50
N ASP A 413 -10.15 7.46 -19.02
CA ASP A 413 -11.01 6.39 -19.53
C ASP A 413 -12.49 6.63 -19.13
N PHE A 414 -13.32 6.89 -20.13
CA PHE A 414 -14.75 7.15 -19.95
C PHE A 414 -15.53 5.89 -19.59
N ASP A 415 -15.05 4.67 -19.89
CA ASP A 415 -15.69 3.44 -19.44
C ASP A 415 -15.63 3.30 -17.92
N GLN A 416 -14.50 3.67 -17.32
CA GLN A 416 -14.35 3.71 -15.87
C GLN A 416 -15.27 4.76 -15.22
N VAL A 417 -15.49 5.91 -15.89
CA VAL A 417 -16.45 6.92 -15.44
C VAL A 417 -17.90 6.42 -15.55
N ARG A 418 -18.28 5.72 -16.63
CA ARG A 418 -19.60 5.07 -16.75
C ARG A 418 -19.82 4.06 -15.64
N ARG A 419 -18.80 3.24 -15.36
CA ARG A 419 -18.82 2.25 -14.29
C ARG A 419 -19.03 2.91 -12.93
N TRP A 420 -18.32 4.01 -12.65
CA TRP A 420 -18.52 4.81 -11.43
C TRP A 420 -19.97 5.26 -11.25
N PHE A 421 -20.58 5.88 -12.27
CA PHE A 421 -21.99 6.28 -12.19
C PHE A 421 -22.94 5.08 -12.02
N GLY A 422 -22.64 3.95 -12.66
CA GLY A 422 -23.36 2.69 -12.49
C GLY A 422 -23.28 2.14 -11.05
N ASP A 423 -22.11 2.20 -10.43
CA ASP A 423 -21.87 1.75 -9.06
C ASP A 423 -22.67 2.60 -8.05
N ARG A 424 -22.62 3.93 -8.14
CA ARG A 424 -23.35 4.84 -7.24
C ARG A 424 -24.87 4.65 -7.33
N ARG A 425 -25.40 4.51 -8.55
CA ARG A 425 -26.84 4.24 -8.78
C ARG A 425 -27.30 2.93 -8.16
N ARG A 426 -26.50 1.87 -8.25
CA ARG A 426 -26.84 0.57 -7.63
C ARG A 426 -26.90 0.64 -6.11
N ARG A 427 -26.10 1.52 -5.50
CA ARG A 427 -26.09 1.75 -4.04
C ARG A 427 -27.09 2.82 -3.56
N GLY A 428 -27.78 3.51 -4.48
CA GLY A 428 -28.69 4.61 -4.12
C GLY A 428 -27.95 5.87 -3.65
N GLU A 429 -26.70 6.04 -4.08
CA GLU A 429 -25.82 7.13 -3.66
C GLU A 429 -25.74 8.22 -4.73
N THR A 430 -25.58 9.47 -4.29
CA THR A 430 -25.30 10.60 -5.18
C THR A 430 -23.83 10.65 -5.54
N SER A 431 -23.53 10.80 -6.84
CA SER A 431 -22.16 11.00 -7.30
C SER A 431 -21.70 12.43 -7.00
N PRO A 432 -20.42 12.64 -6.61
CA PRO A 432 -19.80 13.96 -6.69
C PRO A 432 -19.79 14.45 -8.15
N GLN A 433 -19.67 15.76 -8.32
CA GLN A 433 -19.39 16.38 -9.62
C GLN A 433 -17.99 15.96 -10.08
N LEU A 434 -17.92 15.29 -11.22
CA LEU A 434 -16.67 14.83 -11.82
C LEU A 434 -16.22 15.81 -12.91
N ASN A 435 -14.95 16.20 -12.90
CA ASN A 435 -14.39 17.16 -13.85
C ASN A 435 -13.12 16.60 -14.50
N ASN A 436 -13.11 16.48 -15.83
CA ASN A 436 -11.89 16.21 -16.59
C ASN A 436 -11.23 17.53 -16.98
N MET A 437 -9.99 17.76 -16.57
CA MET A 437 -9.23 18.96 -16.85
C MET A 437 -7.93 18.63 -17.58
N TYR A 438 -7.47 19.57 -18.40
CA TYR A 438 -6.20 19.46 -19.11
C TYR A 438 -5.39 20.74 -18.92
N GLY A 439 -4.08 20.57 -18.71
CA GLY A 439 -3.10 21.65 -18.65
C GLY A 439 -1.69 21.08 -18.48
N PRO A 440 -0.70 21.58 -19.23
CA PRO A 440 0.71 21.29 -18.96
C PRO A 440 1.28 22.30 -17.95
N THR A 441 2.42 21.96 -17.34
CA THR A 441 3.14 22.83 -16.39
C THR A 441 3.52 24.18 -16.98
N GLU A 442 3.82 24.23 -18.27
CA GLU A 442 4.12 25.47 -19.00
C GLU A 442 2.92 26.43 -19.14
N ALA A 443 1.71 25.97 -18.82
CA ALA A 443 0.49 26.77 -18.83
C ALA A 443 -0.27 26.70 -17.48
N THR A 444 0.46 26.46 -16.39
CA THR A 444 -0.01 26.58 -15.00
C THR A 444 -1.21 25.70 -14.67
N VAL A 445 -0.96 24.41 -14.49
CA VAL A 445 -1.85 23.42 -13.87
C VAL A 445 -3.09 23.03 -14.69
N TYR A 446 -4.12 23.88 -14.72
CA TYR A 446 -5.38 23.65 -15.43
C TYR A 446 -5.59 24.73 -16.47
N LEU A 447 -6.00 24.33 -17.67
CA LEU A 447 -6.29 25.26 -18.76
C LEU A 447 -7.62 24.97 -19.45
N THR A 448 -8.15 23.75 -19.35
CA THR A 448 -9.49 23.41 -19.83
C THR A 448 -10.30 22.67 -18.77
N ARG A 449 -11.63 22.72 -18.90
CA ARG A 449 -12.56 22.02 -18.02
C ARG A 449 -13.68 21.34 -18.80
N ARG A 450 -13.92 20.07 -18.51
CA ARG A 450 -15.11 19.30 -18.87
C ARG A 450 -15.79 18.75 -17.63
N GLU A 451 -16.98 19.25 -17.32
CA GLU A 451 -17.87 18.58 -16.39
C GLU A 451 -18.41 17.28 -17.02
N LEU A 452 -18.32 16.18 -16.27
CA LEU A 452 -18.74 14.86 -16.71
C LEU A 452 -20.09 14.54 -16.06
N SER A 453 -21.13 14.46 -16.90
CA SER A 453 -22.43 13.93 -16.50
C SER A 453 -22.62 12.53 -17.06
N GLU A 454 -23.46 11.73 -16.40
CA GLU A 454 -23.80 10.40 -16.87
C GLU A 454 -24.33 10.41 -18.32
N GLY A 455 -25.20 11.37 -18.63
CA GLY A 455 -25.77 11.53 -19.97
C GLY A 455 -24.72 11.91 -21.03
N PHE A 456 -23.74 12.75 -20.68
CA PHE A 456 -22.65 13.13 -21.58
C PHE A 456 -21.74 11.94 -21.88
N VAL A 457 -21.23 11.28 -20.84
CA VAL A 457 -20.29 10.16 -20.99
C VAL A 457 -20.97 8.97 -21.69
N GLY A 458 -22.29 8.78 -21.53
CA GLY A 458 -23.05 7.78 -22.27
C GLY A 458 -23.10 7.96 -23.80
N GLN A 459 -22.77 9.16 -24.31
CA GLN A 459 -22.92 9.52 -25.73
C GLN A 459 -21.59 9.65 -26.50
N THR A 460 -20.44 9.56 -25.82
CA THR A 460 -19.12 9.79 -26.44
C THR A 460 -18.08 8.77 -25.99
N LEU A 461 -17.29 8.25 -26.91
CA LEU A 461 -16.14 7.37 -26.61
C LEU A 461 -14.81 8.14 -26.49
N ALA A 462 -14.84 9.47 -26.64
CA ALA A 462 -13.64 10.29 -26.77
C ALA A 462 -13.17 10.91 -25.45
N SER A 463 -11.84 11.11 -25.30
CA SER A 463 -11.20 11.81 -24.19
C SER A 463 -11.35 13.34 -24.31
N ASP A 464 -12.59 13.82 -24.19
CA ASP A 464 -12.93 15.25 -24.20
C ASP A 464 -12.49 15.94 -22.90
N ALA A 465 -11.69 17.01 -23.04
CA ALA A 465 -11.16 17.82 -21.95
C ALA A 465 -11.81 19.23 -21.87
N GLY A 466 -12.82 19.49 -22.71
CA GLY A 466 -13.73 20.61 -22.57
C GLY A 466 -13.23 21.95 -23.09
N LEU A 467 -13.83 23.03 -22.58
CA LEU A 467 -13.55 24.40 -23.02
C LEU A 467 -12.34 24.96 -22.29
N ALA A 468 -11.66 25.92 -22.91
CA ALA A 468 -10.61 26.68 -22.26
C ALA A 468 -11.19 27.50 -21.09
N LEU A 469 -10.45 27.53 -19.99
CA LEU A 469 -10.78 28.33 -18.80
C LEU A 469 -10.78 29.83 -19.14
N PRO A 470 -11.54 30.66 -18.40
CA PRO A 470 -11.54 32.11 -18.60
C PRO A 470 -10.14 32.71 -18.54
N GLY A 471 -9.77 33.52 -19.53
CA GLY A 471 -8.42 34.11 -19.65
C GLY A 471 -7.42 33.25 -20.44
N SER A 472 -7.80 32.03 -20.81
CA SER A 472 -7.01 31.13 -21.63
C SER A 472 -7.63 30.89 -23.00
N ARG A 473 -6.77 30.57 -23.96
CA ARG A 473 -7.13 30.28 -25.35
C ARG A 473 -6.40 29.02 -25.81
N MET A 474 -7.02 28.29 -26.73
CA MET A 474 -6.42 27.12 -27.35
C MET A 474 -6.60 27.17 -28.86
N TYR A 475 -5.57 26.75 -29.58
CA TYR A 475 -5.53 26.72 -31.03
C TYR A 475 -5.09 25.35 -31.50
N VAL A 476 -5.82 24.77 -32.45
CA VAL A 476 -5.39 23.58 -33.19
C VAL A 476 -4.90 24.03 -34.56
N LEU A 477 -3.58 23.92 -34.77
CA LEU A 477 -2.89 24.53 -35.90
C LEU A 477 -2.22 23.49 -36.81
N ASP A 478 -2.02 23.87 -38.06
CA ASP A 478 -1.15 23.16 -39.00
C ASP A 478 0.34 23.57 -38.84
N PRO A 479 1.29 22.87 -39.50
CA PRO A 479 2.71 23.21 -39.41
C PRO A 479 3.09 24.60 -39.96
N GLN A 480 2.16 25.31 -40.61
CA GLN A 480 2.32 26.69 -41.08
C GLN A 480 1.61 27.70 -40.18
N LEU A 481 1.20 27.29 -38.96
CA LEU A 481 0.45 28.09 -37.99
C LEU A 481 -0.87 28.63 -38.53
N ARG A 482 -1.61 27.81 -39.28
CA ARG A 482 -2.99 28.11 -39.71
C ARG A 482 -3.98 27.26 -38.95
N HIS A 483 -5.15 27.83 -38.63
CA HIS A 483 -6.23 27.10 -37.97
C HIS A 483 -6.67 25.87 -38.78
N ARG A 484 -6.84 24.76 -38.09
CA ARG A 484 -7.58 23.60 -38.61
C ARG A 484 -9.09 23.83 -38.47
N PRO A 485 -9.91 23.36 -39.44
CA PRO A 485 -11.36 23.33 -39.27
C PRO A 485 -11.78 22.49 -38.05
N ASP A 486 -12.95 22.78 -37.50
CA ASP A 486 -13.54 21.98 -36.41
C ASP A 486 -13.64 20.50 -36.84
N GLY A 487 -13.27 19.59 -35.93
CA GLY A 487 -13.20 18.15 -36.17
C GLY A 487 -11.93 17.65 -36.87
N VAL A 488 -11.00 18.52 -37.26
CA VAL A 488 -9.76 18.13 -37.95
C VAL A 488 -8.56 18.14 -37.00
N PRO A 489 -7.81 17.03 -36.87
CA PRO A 489 -6.60 16.98 -36.04
C PRO A 489 -5.50 17.97 -36.44
N GLY A 490 -4.79 18.49 -35.45
CA GLY A 490 -3.60 19.34 -35.61
C GLY A 490 -2.80 19.48 -34.31
N ASP A 491 -1.73 20.29 -34.36
CA ASP A 491 -0.88 20.57 -33.22
C ASP A 491 -1.60 21.53 -32.25
N LEU A 492 -1.60 21.20 -30.96
CA LEU A 492 -2.20 22.04 -29.91
C LEU A 492 -1.24 23.15 -29.47
N TYR A 493 -1.76 24.37 -29.46
CA TYR A 493 -1.11 25.57 -28.93
C TYR A 493 -2.00 26.22 -27.87
N LEU A 494 -1.40 26.66 -26.78
CA LEU A 494 -2.10 27.32 -25.66
C LEU A 494 -1.66 28.77 -25.56
N ALA A 495 -2.57 29.69 -25.27
CA ALA A 495 -2.27 31.11 -25.10
C ALA A 495 -3.09 31.70 -23.95
N GLY A 496 -2.69 32.89 -23.49
CA GLY A 496 -3.37 33.62 -22.43
C GLY A 496 -2.57 33.77 -21.15
N ASP A 497 -3.25 34.21 -20.09
CA ASP A 497 -2.62 34.76 -18.89
C ASP A 497 -1.98 33.70 -17.98
N GLN A 498 -2.30 32.43 -18.20
CA GLN A 498 -1.75 31.29 -17.44
C GLN A 498 -0.42 30.76 -18.00
N LEU A 499 0.10 31.32 -19.10
CA LEU A 499 1.39 30.89 -19.64
C LEU A 499 2.54 31.21 -18.69
N ALA A 500 3.39 30.22 -18.46
CA ALA A 500 4.63 30.40 -17.73
C ALA A 500 5.54 31.44 -18.41
N ARG A 501 6.51 31.97 -17.65
CA ARG A 501 7.54 32.84 -18.22
C ARG A 501 8.31 32.10 -19.31
N GLY A 502 8.62 30.83 -19.06
CA GLY A 502 9.38 29.94 -19.93
C GLY A 502 10.17 28.92 -19.12
N TYR A 503 11.14 28.27 -19.76
CA TYR A 503 12.13 27.44 -19.08
C TYR A 503 13.30 28.30 -18.56
N ARG A 504 13.98 27.82 -17.51
CA ARG A 504 15.27 28.37 -17.09
C ARG A 504 16.29 28.19 -18.24
N GLY A 505 16.84 29.30 -18.71
CA GLY A 505 17.70 29.34 -19.90
C GLY A 505 16.94 29.66 -21.20
N VAL A 506 17.53 30.52 -22.03
CA VAL A 506 16.85 31.12 -23.21
C VAL A 506 16.61 30.15 -24.37
N GLY A 507 17.45 29.12 -24.53
CA GLY A 507 17.50 28.31 -25.75
C GLY A 507 16.23 27.48 -26.02
N GLN A 508 15.67 26.83 -24.99
CA GLN A 508 14.48 26.00 -25.16
C GLN A 508 13.18 26.81 -25.18
N THR A 509 13.12 27.91 -24.42
CA THR A 509 11.95 28.78 -24.32
C THR A 509 11.49 29.28 -25.69
N VAL A 510 12.41 29.79 -26.52
CA VAL A 510 12.08 30.37 -27.84
C VAL A 510 11.52 29.35 -28.84
N THR A 511 11.74 28.06 -28.61
CA THR A 511 11.26 27.00 -29.52
C THR A 511 9.86 26.50 -29.18
N ARG A 512 9.38 26.78 -27.96
CA ARG A 512 8.09 26.28 -27.45
C ARG A 512 7.13 27.43 -27.11
N PHE A 513 7.62 28.51 -26.51
CA PHE A 513 6.88 29.74 -26.26
C PHE A 513 7.11 30.70 -27.44
N VAL A 514 6.31 30.54 -28.48
CA VAL A 514 6.41 31.29 -29.73
C VAL A 514 5.46 32.49 -29.72
N SER A 515 5.62 33.42 -30.65
CA SER A 515 4.68 34.54 -30.81
C SER A 515 3.29 34.03 -31.21
N ASP A 516 2.25 34.60 -30.62
CA ASP A 516 0.85 34.31 -30.98
C ASP A 516 0.41 35.25 -32.12
N PRO A 517 0.20 34.76 -33.35
CA PRO A 517 -0.25 35.61 -34.46
C PRO A 517 -1.76 35.92 -34.41
N PHE A 518 -2.50 35.35 -33.46
CA PHE A 518 -3.95 35.50 -33.31
C PHE A 518 -4.34 36.37 -32.11
N GLY A 519 -3.40 36.65 -31.22
CA GLY A 519 -3.54 37.54 -30.06
C GLY A 519 -3.17 38.99 -30.34
N GLU A 520 -3.02 39.77 -29.28
CA GLU A 520 -2.55 41.15 -29.35
C GLU A 520 -1.04 41.23 -29.64
N PRO A 521 -0.52 42.35 -30.17
CA PRO A 521 0.90 42.53 -30.40
C PRO A 521 1.74 42.31 -29.12
N GLY A 522 2.56 41.25 -29.12
CA GLY A 522 3.39 40.86 -27.98
C GLY A 522 2.91 39.58 -27.28
N ASP A 523 1.71 39.09 -27.60
CA ASP A 523 1.20 37.83 -27.08
C ASP A 523 2.06 36.64 -27.50
N ARG A 524 2.03 35.61 -26.66
CA ARG A 524 2.77 34.35 -26.85
C ARG A 524 1.80 33.19 -26.80
N MET A 525 2.14 32.13 -27.53
CA MET A 525 1.50 30.83 -27.44
C MET A 525 2.54 29.74 -27.15
N TYR A 526 2.15 28.76 -26.36
CA TYR A 526 2.95 27.60 -26.01
C TYR A 526 2.57 26.41 -26.89
N ARG A 527 3.55 25.85 -27.62
CA ARG A 527 3.41 24.64 -28.42
C ARG A 527 3.54 23.40 -27.54
N THR A 528 2.43 22.72 -27.26
CA THR A 528 2.39 21.68 -26.22
C THR A 528 3.10 20.38 -26.62
N GLY A 529 3.12 20.08 -27.93
CA GLY A 529 3.54 18.78 -28.46
C GLY A 529 2.40 17.76 -28.57
N ASP A 530 1.19 18.13 -28.18
CA ASP A 530 0.01 17.27 -28.24
C ASP A 530 -0.73 17.44 -29.58
N VAL A 531 -1.34 16.34 -30.05
CA VAL A 531 -2.25 16.35 -31.19
C VAL A 531 -3.67 16.35 -30.64
N ALA A 532 -4.46 17.28 -31.11
CA ALA A 532 -5.84 17.43 -30.69
C ALA A 532 -6.72 17.87 -31.87
N LEU A 533 -8.02 17.80 -31.67
CA LEU A 533 -9.00 18.49 -32.50
C LEU A 533 -9.96 19.27 -31.60
N LEU A 534 -10.66 20.24 -32.20
CA LEU A 534 -11.77 20.92 -31.54
C LEU A 534 -13.09 20.35 -32.04
N ARG A 535 -14.09 20.24 -31.16
CA ARG A 535 -15.49 20.03 -31.53
C ARG A 535 -16.36 21.06 -30.84
N ASN A 536 -16.97 21.95 -31.61
CA ASN A 536 -17.74 23.07 -31.07
C ASN A 536 -16.94 23.85 -30.01
N GLY A 537 -15.64 24.03 -30.26
CA GLY A 537 -14.71 24.70 -29.35
C GLY A 537 -14.26 23.87 -28.15
N CYS A 538 -14.71 22.62 -27.97
CA CYS A 538 -14.23 21.73 -26.90
C CYS A 538 -13.02 20.92 -27.37
N LEU A 539 -12.05 20.72 -26.49
CA LEU A 539 -10.81 20.00 -26.77
C LEU A 539 -11.03 18.48 -26.71
N GLU A 540 -10.71 17.79 -27.80
CA GLU A 540 -10.56 16.34 -27.82
C GLU A 540 -9.08 15.98 -27.98
N PHE A 541 -8.53 15.32 -26.96
CA PHE A 541 -7.13 14.90 -26.95
C PHE A 541 -6.95 13.61 -27.75
N LEU A 542 -6.02 13.60 -28.71
CA LEU A 542 -5.78 12.46 -29.61
C LEU A 542 -4.42 11.77 -29.39
N GLY A 543 -3.63 12.25 -28.44
CA GLY A 543 -2.27 11.77 -28.18
C GLY A 543 -1.22 12.83 -28.46
N ARG A 544 0.01 12.39 -28.74
CA ARG A 544 1.18 13.27 -28.88
C ARG A 544 1.83 13.19 -30.24
N ALA A 545 2.35 14.33 -30.70
CA ALA A 545 3.13 14.42 -31.94
C ALA A 545 4.61 14.08 -31.71
N ASP A 546 5.08 14.16 -30.45
CA ASP A 546 6.43 13.81 -30.02
C ASP A 546 6.45 12.54 -29.15
N ASP A 547 7.65 12.07 -28.82
CA ASP A 547 7.89 10.79 -28.11
C ASP A 547 7.63 10.87 -26.58
N GLN A 548 6.97 11.92 -26.10
CA GLN A 548 6.63 12.02 -24.69
C GLN A 548 5.37 11.21 -24.39
N VAL A 549 5.29 10.67 -23.17
CA VAL A 549 4.21 9.79 -22.74
C VAL A 549 3.69 10.22 -21.37
N LYS A 550 2.44 9.89 -21.07
CA LYS A 550 1.84 10.10 -19.75
C LYS A 550 1.68 8.72 -19.11
N LEU A 551 2.29 8.50 -17.96
CA LEU A 551 2.21 7.24 -17.23
C LEU A 551 2.20 7.51 -15.72
N ARG A 552 1.31 6.84 -14.97
CA ARG A 552 1.20 6.92 -13.50
C ARG A 552 0.94 8.33 -12.94
N GLY A 553 0.34 9.19 -13.75
CA GLY A 553 0.07 10.59 -13.42
C GLY A 553 1.15 11.55 -13.87
N TYR A 554 2.25 11.03 -14.43
CA TYR A 554 3.44 11.82 -14.73
C TYR A 554 3.67 11.98 -16.22
N ARG A 555 4.06 13.20 -16.61
CA ARG A 555 4.60 13.46 -17.94
C ARG A 555 6.03 12.94 -17.98
N ILE A 556 6.26 11.88 -18.74
CA ILE A 556 7.56 11.23 -18.90
C ILE A 556 8.11 11.54 -20.29
N GLU A 557 9.34 12.04 -20.34
CA GLU A 557 10.10 12.06 -21.58
C GLU A 557 10.87 10.74 -21.68
N LEU A 558 10.54 9.92 -22.68
CA LEU A 558 11.27 8.67 -22.93
C LEU A 558 12.78 8.95 -23.12
N GLY A 559 13.14 10.10 -23.69
CA GLY A 559 14.53 10.56 -23.79
C GLY A 559 15.29 10.72 -22.47
N ASP A 560 14.61 11.08 -21.36
CA ASP A 560 15.26 11.16 -20.03
C ASP A 560 15.56 9.76 -19.49
N VAL A 561 14.64 8.84 -19.70
CA VAL A 561 14.80 7.43 -19.38
C VAL A 561 15.94 6.85 -20.23
N GLU A 562 15.93 7.11 -21.53
CA GLU A 562 16.97 6.73 -22.49
C GLU A 562 18.34 7.27 -22.08
N ALA A 563 18.45 8.55 -21.69
CA ALA A 563 19.70 9.14 -21.25
C ALA A 563 20.20 8.53 -19.93
N ALA A 564 19.29 8.26 -18.98
CA ALA A 564 19.64 7.61 -17.73
C ALA A 564 20.16 6.18 -17.96
N LEU A 565 19.49 5.41 -18.82
CA LEU A 565 19.90 4.08 -19.26
C LEU A 565 21.23 4.12 -20.01
N ALA A 566 21.39 5.06 -20.96
CA ALA A 566 22.62 5.23 -21.74
C ALA A 566 23.82 5.67 -20.89
N SER A 567 23.58 6.27 -19.73
CA SER A 567 24.65 6.65 -18.79
C SER A 567 25.20 5.48 -17.97
N ALA A 568 24.57 4.30 -18.03
CA ALA A 568 25.03 3.11 -17.33
C ALA A 568 26.35 2.59 -17.93
N PRO A 569 27.32 2.16 -17.10
CA PRO A 569 28.57 1.59 -17.58
C PRO A 569 28.32 0.43 -18.56
N GLY A 570 28.99 0.46 -19.71
CA GLY A 570 28.86 -0.56 -20.75
C GLY A 570 27.71 -0.35 -21.76
N VAL A 571 26.85 0.66 -21.58
CA VAL A 571 25.76 0.97 -22.52
C VAL A 571 26.26 1.88 -23.64
N SER A 572 26.09 1.45 -24.90
CA SER A 572 26.44 2.21 -26.11
C SER A 572 25.25 2.97 -26.72
N ALA A 573 24.03 2.47 -26.54
CA ALA A 573 22.79 3.15 -26.96
C ALA A 573 21.61 2.70 -26.10
N ALA A 574 20.58 3.54 -25.98
CA ALA A 574 19.34 3.20 -25.28
C ALA A 574 18.11 3.79 -25.99
N ALA A 575 16.97 3.12 -25.82
CA ALA A 575 15.62 3.53 -26.24
C ALA A 575 14.65 3.29 -25.08
N ALA A 576 13.49 3.96 -25.04
CA ALA A 576 12.41 3.61 -24.14
C ALA A 576 11.06 3.65 -24.88
N ALA A 577 10.08 2.87 -24.40
CA ALA A 577 8.73 2.84 -24.94
C ALA A 577 7.68 2.47 -23.88
N ILE A 578 6.43 2.86 -24.10
CA ILE A 578 5.29 2.41 -23.31
C ILE A 578 4.60 1.28 -24.06
N LYS A 579 4.27 0.19 -23.34
CA LYS A 579 3.52 -0.94 -23.87
C LYS A 579 2.23 -1.13 -23.07
N SER A 580 1.14 -1.46 -23.76
CA SER A 580 -0.21 -1.61 -23.20
C SER A 580 -0.72 -3.03 -23.46
N PRO A 581 -0.49 -3.99 -22.54
CA PRO A 581 -1.04 -5.35 -22.67
C PRO A 581 -2.58 -5.35 -22.51
N ALA A 582 -3.28 -6.25 -23.19
CA ALA A 582 -4.75 -6.23 -23.31
C ALA A 582 -5.54 -6.28 -21.98
N ASP A 583 -4.92 -6.81 -20.90
CA ASP A 583 -5.55 -7.00 -19.58
C ASP A 583 -4.73 -6.40 -18.43
N SER A 584 -3.81 -5.45 -18.69
CA SER A 584 -2.96 -4.86 -17.65
C SER A 584 -2.67 -3.36 -17.90
N PRO A 585 -2.35 -2.57 -16.87
CA PRO A 585 -2.02 -1.15 -17.06
C PRO A 585 -0.78 -0.97 -17.95
N ASP A 586 -0.68 0.23 -18.55
CA ASP A 586 0.48 0.66 -19.33
C ASP A 586 1.79 0.46 -18.54
N ARG A 587 2.85 0.00 -19.24
CA ARG A 587 4.17 -0.28 -18.67
C ARG A 587 5.28 0.46 -19.42
N LEU A 588 6.26 0.99 -18.69
CA LEU A 588 7.46 1.62 -19.25
C LEU A 588 8.58 0.60 -19.43
N ILE A 589 9.05 0.42 -20.66
CA ILE A 589 10.15 -0.49 -20.99
C ILE A 589 11.36 0.31 -21.46
N GLY A 590 12.52 0.03 -20.87
CA GLY A 590 13.82 0.49 -21.34
C GLY A 590 14.46 -0.53 -22.27
N TYR A 591 15.15 -0.09 -23.32
CA TYR A 591 15.89 -0.94 -24.24
C TYR A 591 17.33 -0.43 -24.31
N VAL A 592 18.33 -1.31 -24.20
CA VAL A 592 19.75 -0.92 -24.20
C VAL A 592 20.59 -1.77 -25.13
N VAL A 593 21.67 -1.20 -25.65
CA VAL A 593 22.67 -1.87 -26.51
C VAL A 593 24.03 -1.74 -25.83
N GLY A 594 24.79 -2.84 -25.76
CA GLY A 594 26.14 -2.86 -25.16
C GLY A 594 27.21 -2.22 -26.03
N VAL A 595 28.34 -1.82 -25.44
CA VAL A 595 29.55 -1.44 -26.19
C VAL A 595 30.16 -2.69 -26.84
N PRO A 596 30.39 -2.70 -28.17
CA PRO A 596 30.97 -3.87 -28.83
C PRO A 596 32.35 -4.23 -28.27
N GLY A 597 32.49 -5.43 -27.70
CA GLY A 597 33.75 -5.95 -27.13
C GLY A 597 33.88 -5.85 -25.60
N ASP A 598 32.94 -5.20 -24.91
CA ASP A 598 32.85 -5.20 -23.44
C ASP A 598 32.02 -6.39 -22.92
N ALA A 599 32.00 -6.59 -21.59
CA ALA A 599 31.18 -7.60 -20.93
C ALA A 599 29.68 -7.39 -21.18
N ALA A 600 28.89 -8.47 -21.10
CA ALA A 600 27.44 -8.43 -21.30
C ALA A 600 26.75 -7.50 -20.28
N LEU A 601 25.80 -6.68 -20.76
CA LEU A 601 25.05 -5.70 -19.96
C LEU A 601 23.97 -6.33 -19.07
N ASP A 602 24.17 -6.43 -17.76
CA ASP A 602 23.11 -6.85 -16.83
C ASP A 602 21.98 -5.77 -16.76
N PRO A 603 20.75 -6.07 -17.19
CA PRO A 603 19.69 -5.07 -17.28
C PRO A 603 19.08 -4.74 -15.92
N LEU A 604 19.25 -5.59 -14.90
CA LEU A 604 18.92 -5.25 -13.53
C LEU A 604 19.90 -4.20 -12.99
N ASP A 605 21.19 -4.32 -13.31
CA ASP A 605 22.19 -3.31 -12.96
C ASP A 605 21.96 -1.99 -13.72
N VAL A 606 21.62 -2.06 -15.00
CA VAL A 606 21.24 -0.87 -15.79
C VAL A 606 19.97 -0.22 -15.24
N ARG A 607 18.97 -1.01 -14.82
CA ARG A 607 17.74 -0.52 -14.18
C ARG A 607 18.03 0.13 -12.82
N ARG A 608 18.83 -0.52 -11.95
CA ARG A 608 19.29 0.03 -10.66
C ARG A 608 20.09 1.32 -10.86
N TRP A 609 20.93 1.35 -11.89
CA TRP A 609 21.67 2.55 -12.27
C TRP A 609 20.75 3.69 -12.70
N ALA A 610 19.75 3.40 -13.54
CA ALA A 610 18.75 4.38 -13.94
C ALA A 610 17.93 4.88 -12.74
N ALA A 611 17.56 3.99 -11.80
CA ALA A 611 16.83 4.32 -10.58
C ALA A 611 17.58 5.30 -9.66
N THR A 612 18.92 5.36 -9.75
CA THR A 612 19.68 6.38 -9.02
C THR A 612 19.61 7.79 -9.63
N ARG A 613 19.07 7.92 -10.86
CA ARG A 613 19.14 9.13 -11.71
C ARG A 613 17.78 9.70 -12.12
N VAL A 614 16.75 8.86 -12.21
CA VAL A 614 15.38 9.27 -12.51
C VAL A 614 14.43 8.89 -11.38
N PRO A 615 13.35 9.65 -11.12
CA PRO A 615 12.38 9.30 -10.09
C PRO A 615 11.79 7.92 -10.32
N ASP A 616 11.28 7.28 -9.27
CA ASP A 616 10.73 5.92 -9.30
C ASP A 616 9.71 5.71 -10.44
N TYR A 617 8.84 6.69 -10.68
CA TYR A 617 7.83 6.61 -11.74
C TYR A 617 8.41 6.68 -13.18
N MET A 618 9.67 7.08 -13.35
CA MET A 618 10.42 7.09 -14.62
C MET A 618 11.40 5.91 -14.75
N VAL A 619 11.56 5.11 -13.68
CA VAL A 619 12.36 3.89 -13.76
C VAL A 619 11.58 2.89 -14.60
N PRO A 620 12.19 2.30 -15.65
CA PRO A 620 11.51 1.28 -16.43
C PRO A 620 11.05 0.12 -15.55
N ASP A 621 9.86 -0.39 -15.84
CA ASP A 621 9.35 -1.63 -15.28
C ASP A 621 10.28 -2.79 -15.63
N PHE A 622 10.81 -2.77 -16.86
CA PHE A 622 11.76 -3.74 -17.38
C PHE A 622 12.83 -3.06 -18.25
N VAL A 623 14.04 -3.62 -18.30
CA VAL A 623 15.10 -3.22 -19.23
C VAL A 623 15.44 -4.41 -20.14
N VAL A 624 15.40 -4.22 -21.45
CA VAL A 624 15.62 -5.26 -22.47
C VAL A 624 16.92 -4.95 -23.23
N VAL A 625 17.83 -5.93 -23.33
CA VAL A 625 19.06 -5.76 -24.12
C VAL A 625 18.78 -6.13 -25.56
N LEU A 626 19.17 -5.27 -26.50
CA LEU A 626 19.07 -5.49 -27.93
C LEU A 626 20.47 -5.52 -28.54
N ASP A 627 20.67 -6.35 -29.57
CA ASP A 627 21.89 -6.32 -30.39
C ASP A 627 22.09 -4.96 -31.07
N ARG A 628 20.97 -4.32 -31.43
CA ARG A 628 20.90 -2.97 -32.01
C ARG A 628 19.50 -2.41 -31.85
N LEU A 629 19.39 -1.08 -31.78
CA LEU A 629 18.11 -0.41 -31.85
C LEU A 629 17.52 -0.53 -33.27
N PRO A 630 16.22 -0.90 -33.43
CA PRO A 630 15.57 -0.94 -34.73
C PRO A 630 15.49 0.48 -35.31
N LEU A 631 15.88 0.63 -36.57
CA LEU A 631 15.84 1.91 -37.28
C LEU A 631 14.88 1.81 -38.47
N ASN A 632 14.12 2.86 -38.72
CA ASN A 632 13.28 2.97 -39.91
C ASN A 632 14.13 3.29 -41.17
N VAL A 633 13.47 3.35 -42.33
CA VAL A 633 14.11 3.63 -43.65
C VAL A 633 14.86 4.97 -43.71
N ASN A 634 14.63 5.88 -42.76
CA ASN A 634 15.31 7.17 -42.65
C ASN A 634 16.45 7.15 -41.61
N GLY A 635 16.78 5.98 -41.05
CA GLY A 635 17.84 5.82 -40.06
C GLY A 635 17.50 6.34 -38.65
N LYS A 636 16.20 6.56 -38.34
CA LYS A 636 15.73 6.96 -36.99
C LYS A 636 15.18 5.76 -36.22
N LEU A 637 15.22 5.79 -34.89
CA LEU A 637 14.63 4.76 -34.02
C LEU A 637 13.18 4.46 -34.43
N ASP A 638 12.89 3.18 -34.67
CA ASP A 638 11.55 2.67 -34.98
C ASP A 638 10.93 2.08 -33.71
N ARG A 639 10.17 2.92 -32.98
CA ARG A 639 9.57 2.52 -31.69
C ARG A 639 8.46 1.49 -31.82
N SER A 640 7.77 1.44 -32.96
CA SER A 640 6.77 0.39 -33.23
C SER A 640 7.39 -0.97 -33.51
N ALA A 641 8.65 -0.99 -33.96
CA ALA A 641 9.42 -2.21 -34.15
C ALA A 641 10.15 -2.67 -32.86
N LEU A 642 10.05 -1.91 -31.76
CA LEU A 642 10.56 -2.36 -30.46
C LEU A 642 9.68 -3.50 -29.94
N PRO A 643 10.27 -4.61 -29.46
CA PRO A 643 9.51 -5.78 -29.05
C PRO A 643 8.64 -5.50 -27.81
N ASP A 644 7.46 -6.12 -27.73
CA ASP A 644 6.62 -6.11 -26.53
C ASP A 644 7.27 -6.95 -25.43
N ALA A 645 7.14 -6.53 -24.16
CA ALA A 645 7.43 -7.41 -23.03
C ALA A 645 6.27 -8.38 -22.81
N VAL A 646 6.07 -9.30 -23.75
CA VAL A 646 5.40 -10.57 -23.44
C VAL A 646 6.41 -11.35 -22.62
N ALA A 647 6.08 -11.68 -21.36
CA ALA A 647 6.78 -12.61 -20.46
C ALA A 647 8.12 -13.10 -21.03
N THR A 648 9.08 -12.18 -21.07
CA THR A 648 10.46 -12.43 -21.42
C THR A 648 11.18 -11.97 -20.18
N ALA A 649 11.23 -12.89 -19.22
CA ALA A 649 12.29 -12.95 -18.23
C ALA A 649 13.62 -12.98 -18.98
N THR A 650 14.10 -11.83 -19.47
CA THR A 650 15.41 -11.67 -20.09
C THR A 650 15.84 -10.20 -20.01
N ALA A 651 15.78 -9.66 -18.80
CA ALA A 651 16.78 -8.71 -18.34
C ALA A 651 18.00 -9.55 -17.87
N GLN A 652 18.78 -10.08 -18.83
CA GLN A 652 19.84 -11.09 -18.65
C GLN A 652 19.69 -11.96 -17.40
N ALA A 653 18.95 -13.06 -17.52
CA ALA A 653 19.26 -14.22 -16.71
C ALA A 653 20.78 -14.40 -16.79
N VAL A 654 21.49 -14.15 -15.68
CA VAL A 654 22.92 -14.38 -15.70
C VAL A 654 23.02 -15.87 -15.89
N ALA A 655 23.49 -16.27 -17.08
CA ALA A 655 23.47 -17.67 -17.44
C ALA A 655 24.28 -18.44 -16.39
N PRO A 656 23.80 -19.63 -16.01
CA PRO A 656 24.54 -20.51 -15.14
C PRO A 656 25.99 -20.67 -15.60
N ARG A 657 26.94 -20.44 -14.70
CA ARG A 657 28.37 -20.63 -14.97
C ARG A 657 28.82 -22.07 -14.78
N SER A 658 27.96 -22.89 -14.21
CA SER A 658 28.19 -24.30 -13.92
C SER A 658 26.88 -25.06 -14.05
N ASP A 659 26.98 -26.36 -14.31
CA ASP A 659 25.83 -27.28 -14.32
C ASP A 659 25.02 -27.18 -12.99
N VAL A 660 25.70 -26.88 -11.88
CA VAL A 660 25.08 -26.67 -10.55
C VAL A 660 24.20 -25.41 -10.52
N GLU A 661 24.68 -24.28 -11.06
CA GLU A 661 23.88 -23.05 -11.17
C GLU A 661 22.65 -23.26 -12.08
N GLU A 662 22.77 -24.13 -13.10
CA GLU A 662 21.72 -24.38 -14.11
C GLU A 662 20.58 -25.18 -13.51
N THR A 663 20.94 -26.27 -12.83
CA THR A 663 20.03 -27.05 -12.00
C THR A 663 19.32 -26.17 -10.98
N LEU A 664 20.04 -25.34 -10.21
CA LEU A 664 19.42 -24.50 -9.17
C LEU A 664 18.49 -23.43 -9.73
N ALA A 665 18.84 -22.78 -10.84
CA ALA A 665 17.95 -21.81 -11.48
C ALA A 665 16.68 -22.47 -12.01
N ALA A 666 16.78 -23.65 -12.64
CA ALA A 666 15.61 -24.40 -13.09
C ALA A 666 14.69 -24.78 -11.93
N ILE A 667 15.26 -25.23 -10.80
CA ILE A 667 14.52 -25.53 -9.58
C ILE A 667 13.80 -24.30 -9.03
N PHE A 668 14.48 -23.15 -8.96
CA PHE A 668 13.88 -21.92 -8.46
C PHE A 668 12.72 -21.46 -9.37
N ALA A 669 12.90 -21.47 -10.69
CA ALA A 669 11.88 -21.08 -11.65
C ALA A 669 10.63 -21.97 -11.55
N ASP A 670 10.81 -23.30 -11.56
CA ASP A 670 9.71 -24.26 -11.47
C ASP A 670 8.98 -24.15 -10.12
N VAL A 671 9.71 -23.92 -9.02
CA VAL A 671 9.09 -23.78 -7.71
C VAL A 671 8.26 -22.49 -7.60
N LEU A 672 8.76 -21.39 -8.15
CA LEU A 672 8.12 -20.07 -8.12
C LEU A 672 7.04 -19.88 -9.21
N GLY A 673 6.90 -20.82 -10.14
CA GLY A 673 5.96 -20.70 -11.27
C GLY A 673 6.39 -19.65 -12.29
N LEU A 674 7.70 -19.44 -12.43
CA LEU A 674 8.32 -18.52 -13.40
C LEU A 674 8.83 -19.32 -14.61
N ASP A 675 8.78 -18.74 -15.81
CA ASP A 675 9.33 -19.39 -17.01
C ASP A 675 10.87 -19.53 -16.92
N GLU A 676 11.56 -18.55 -16.33
CA GLU A 676 13.00 -18.54 -16.08
C GLU A 676 13.32 -17.59 -14.90
N ILE A 677 14.40 -17.86 -14.14
CA ILE A 677 14.90 -16.98 -13.07
C ILE A 677 16.41 -16.78 -13.21
N SER A 678 16.90 -15.57 -12.95
CA SER A 678 18.33 -15.27 -13.03
C SER A 678 19.09 -15.92 -11.86
N VAL A 679 20.29 -16.48 -12.09
CA VAL A 679 21.05 -17.13 -11.00
C VAL A 679 21.47 -16.17 -9.88
N VAL A 680 21.42 -14.84 -10.10
CA VAL A 680 21.74 -13.81 -9.10
C VAL A 680 20.49 -13.16 -8.49
N GLU A 681 19.31 -13.59 -8.91
CA GLU A 681 18.05 -13.10 -8.38
C GLU A 681 17.70 -13.82 -7.09
N SER A 682 17.32 -13.04 -6.07
CA SER A 682 16.97 -13.57 -4.76
C SER A 682 15.58 -14.20 -4.84
N VAL A 683 15.46 -15.45 -4.39
CA VAL A 683 14.18 -16.16 -4.31
C VAL A 683 13.12 -15.35 -3.52
N PHE A 684 13.54 -14.57 -2.52
CA PHE A 684 12.64 -13.79 -1.67
C PHE A 684 12.19 -12.48 -2.33
N ASP A 685 12.95 -11.96 -3.30
CA ASP A 685 12.61 -10.72 -4.01
C ASP A 685 11.53 -10.96 -5.08
N VAL A 686 11.34 -12.21 -5.49
CA VAL A 686 10.36 -12.65 -6.50
C VAL A 686 9.19 -13.45 -5.92
N GLY A 687 8.91 -13.28 -4.62
CA GLY A 687 7.74 -13.87 -3.97
C GLY A 687 7.96 -15.25 -3.31
N GLY A 688 9.22 -15.67 -3.12
CA GLY A 688 9.54 -16.87 -2.35
C GLY A 688 9.15 -16.75 -0.87
N ASN A 689 8.47 -17.76 -0.34
CA ASN A 689 8.14 -17.91 1.08
C ASN A 689 8.75 -19.19 1.67
N SER A 690 8.56 -19.45 2.98
CA SER A 690 9.17 -20.60 3.67
C SER A 690 8.83 -21.97 3.07
N LEU A 691 7.62 -22.15 2.53
CA LEU A 691 7.20 -23.40 1.90
C LEU A 691 7.87 -23.59 0.53
N LEU A 692 7.95 -22.51 -0.26
CA LEU A 692 8.66 -22.50 -1.54
C LEU A 692 10.17 -22.67 -1.34
N ALA A 693 10.75 -22.05 -0.31
CA ALA A 693 12.15 -22.19 0.07
C ALA A 693 12.50 -23.62 0.48
N ALA A 694 11.64 -24.29 1.27
CA ALA A 694 11.82 -25.71 1.62
C ALA A 694 11.75 -26.63 0.40
N ARG A 695 10.82 -26.38 -0.54
CA ARG A 695 10.72 -27.10 -1.82
C ARG A 695 11.97 -26.91 -2.70
N ILE A 696 12.51 -25.70 -2.73
CA ILE A 696 13.74 -25.37 -3.46
C ILE A 696 14.92 -26.15 -2.89
N VAL A 697 15.10 -26.14 -1.57
CA VAL A 697 16.20 -26.87 -0.91
C VAL A 697 16.05 -28.38 -1.14
N ALA A 698 14.86 -28.94 -0.97
CA ALA A 698 14.57 -30.35 -1.23
C ALA A 698 14.98 -30.79 -2.64
N ARG A 699 14.53 -30.04 -3.65
CA ARG A 699 14.85 -30.31 -5.06
C ARG A 699 16.33 -30.09 -5.37
N ALA A 700 16.96 -29.09 -4.75
CA ALA A 700 18.38 -28.83 -4.90
C ALA A 700 19.23 -29.99 -4.36
N CYS A 701 18.89 -30.52 -3.19
CA CYS A 701 19.55 -31.69 -2.62
C CYS A 701 19.39 -32.93 -3.51
N ASP A 702 18.18 -33.18 -4.02
CA ASP A 702 17.86 -34.32 -4.89
C ASP A 702 18.66 -34.28 -6.21
N GLU A 703 18.70 -33.13 -6.89
CA GLU A 703 19.33 -33.02 -8.21
C GLU A 703 20.86 -32.90 -8.14
N LEU A 704 21.40 -32.27 -7.10
CA LEU A 704 22.85 -32.04 -6.96
C LEU A 704 23.55 -33.08 -6.09
N GLY A 705 22.81 -33.86 -5.29
CA GLY A 705 23.37 -34.84 -4.35
C GLY A 705 24.21 -34.19 -3.24
N VAL A 706 23.78 -33.03 -2.74
CA VAL A 706 24.45 -32.23 -1.69
C VAL A 706 23.54 -32.03 -0.48
N ASP A 707 24.11 -31.81 0.70
CA ASP A 707 23.37 -31.60 1.95
C ASP A 707 23.12 -30.11 2.22
N LEU A 708 22.25 -29.48 1.42
CA LEU A 708 21.80 -28.11 1.64
C LEU A 708 20.62 -28.09 2.60
N ASN A 709 20.56 -27.10 3.49
CA ASN A 709 19.42 -26.89 4.38
C ASN A 709 18.78 -25.51 4.17
N LEU A 710 17.66 -25.25 4.86
CA LEU A 710 16.94 -23.97 4.75
C LEU A 710 17.81 -22.78 5.16
N ARG A 711 18.71 -22.93 6.14
CA ARG A 711 19.65 -21.89 6.55
C ARG A 711 20.59 -21.52 5.41
N ASP A 712 21.09 -22.49 4.64
CA ASP A 712 21.94 -22.22 3.49
C ASP A 712 21.24 -21.35 2.45
N LEU A 713 19.98 -21.64 2.12
CA LEU A 713 19.19 -20.80 1.21
C LEU A 713 18.93 -19.40 1.78
N PHE A 714 18.70 -19.25 3.09
CA PHE A 714 18.53 -17.93 3.71
C PHE A 714 19.82 -17.10 3.75
N GLU A 715 20.97 -17.75 3.90
CA GLU A 715 22.28 -17.09 3.89
C GLU A 715 22.80 -16.86 2.46
N ALA A 716 22.27 -17.62 1.49
CA ALA A 716 22.61 -17.60 0.08
C ALA A 716 21.35 -17.63 -0.82
N PRO A 717 20.56 -16.54 -0.87
CA PRO A 717 19.19 -16.55 -1.41
C PRO A 717 19.06 -16.59 -2.94
N THR A 718 20.17 -16.72 -3.66
CA THR A 718 20.23 -16.71 -5.13
C THR A 718 20.81 -18.04 -5.62
N ALA A 719 20.43 -18.54 -6.80
CA ALA A 719 20.97 -19.81 -7.32
C ALA A 719 22.52 -19.84 -7.38
N ARG A 720 23.18 -18.70 -7.61
CA ARG A 720 24.65 -18.57 -7.59
C ARG A 720 25.24 -18.74 -6.21
N LEU A 721 24.81 -17.93 -5.25
CA LEU A 721 25.31 -18.03 -3.88
C LEU A 721 25.02 -19.43 -3.31
N LEU A 722 23.89 -20.02 -3.67
CA LEU A 722 23.53 -21.37 -3.26
C LEU A 722 24.40 -22.42 -3.97
N ALA A 723 24.78 -22.23 -5.24
CA ALA A 723 25.75 -23.08 -5.93
C ALA A 723 27.14 -23.00 -5.29
N GLU A 724 27.57 -21.81 -4.85
CA GLU A 724 28.82 -21.64 -4.11
C GLU A 724 28.78 -22.38 -2.77
N ARG A 725 27.65 -22.32 -2.05
CA ARG A 725 27.40 -23.11 -0.83
C ARG A 725 27.41 -24.61 -1.11
N ALA A 726 26.73 -25.05 -2.18
CA ALA A 726 26.66 -26.45 -2.61
C ALA A 726 28.07 -27.05 -2.83
N GLY A 727 29.04 -26.24 -3.30
CA GLY A 727 30.42 -26.67 -3.48
C GLY A 727 31.23 -26.88 -2.19
N HIS A 728 30.73 -26.44 -1.03
CA HIS A 728 31.41 -26.52 0.27
C HIS A 728 30.69 -27.41 1.30
N VAL A 729 29.48 -27.88 1.00
CA VAL A 729 28.73 -28.82 1.83
C VAL A 729 29.06 -30.28 1.48
N GLY A 730 28.77 -31.19 2.39
CA GLY A 730 29.01 -32.62 2.20
C GLY A 730 28.08 -33.26 1.15
N ALA A 731 28.34 -34.52 0.83
CA ALA A 731 27.42 -35.32 0.03
C ALA A 731 26.05 -35.39 0.70
N GLY A 732 25.00 -35.16 -0.10
CA GLY A 732 23.61 -35.12 0.35
C GLY A 732 23.09 -36.46 0.81
N ILE A 733 21.96 -36.40 1.50
CA ILE A 733 21.18 -37.57 1.88
C ILE A 733 20.76 -38.31 0.59
N GLU A 734 21.01 -39.62 0.53
CA GLU A 734 20.76 -40.42 -0.67
C GLU A 734 19.31 -40.26 -1.19
N PRO A 735 19.02 -40.31 -2.50
CA PRO A 735 17.65 -40.24 -3.00
C PRO A 735 16.78 -41.45 -2.62
N ILE A 736 15.46 -41.24 -2.49
CA ILE A 736 14.48 -42.31 -2.29
C ILE A 736 14.22 -43.00 -3.62
N SER A 737 14.60 -44.27 -3.70
CA SER A 737 14.36 -45.12 -4.87
C SER A 737 13.42 -46.27 -4.52
N VAL A 738 12.72 -46.78 -5.53
CA VAL A 738 11.91 -48.01 -5.38
C VAL A 738 12.77 -49.18 -4.90
N VAL A 739 12.28 -49.93 -3.91
CA VAL A 739 13.00 -51.08 -3.37
C VAL A 739 12.44 -52.36 -3.98
N VAL A 740 13.25 -53.06 -4.79
CA VAL A 740 12.86 -54.34 -5.40
C VAL A 740 14.00 -55.37 -5.32
N PRO A 741 13.76 -56.58 -4.76
CA PRO A 741 12.56 -56.98 -4.03
C PRO A 741 12.46 -56.30 -2.66
N ARG A 742 11.24 -56.01 -2.20
CA ARG A 742 11.01 -55.53 -0.83
C ARG A 742 11.32 -56.63 0.19
N PRO A 743 11.82 -56.29 1.40
CA PRO A 743 11.99 -57.25 2.48
C PRO A 743 10.64 -57.82 2.90
N HIS A 744 10.66 -59.01 3.50
CA HIS A 744 9.44 -59.64 4.00
C HIS A 744 8.73 -58.79 5.08
N ARG A 745 9.51 -58.09 5.90
CA ARG A 745 9.02 -57.11 6.88
C ARG A 745 9.42 -55.71 6.45
N ILE A 746 8.45 -54.93 6.00
CA ILE A 746 8.64 -53.52 5.67
C ILE A 746 8.52 -52.72 6.99
N PRO A 747 9.55 -51.96 7.39
CA PRO A 747 9.50 -51.20 8.63
C PRO A 747 8.46 -50.08 8.53
N LEU A 748 7.90 -49.68 9.67
CA LEU A 748 7.18 -48.41 9.78
C LEU A 748 8.18 -47.26 9.62
N SER A 749 7.77 -46.15 8.99
CA SER A 749 8.51 -44.89 9.12
C SER A 749 8.56 -44.47 10.58
N PHE A 750 9.49 -43.61 10.95
CA PHE A 750 9.59 -43.16 12.33
C PHE A 750 8.31 -42.45 12.82
N ALA A 751 7.68 -41.64 11.98
CA ALA A 751 6.40 -40.99 12.31
C ALA A 751 5.26 -42.02 12.46
N GLN A 752 5.27 -43.09 11.66
CA GLN A 752 4.31 -44.18 11.81
C GLN A 752 4.50 -44.95 13.11
N GLN A 753 5.73 -45.15 13.58
CA GLN A 753 5.99 -45.84 14.84
C GLN A 753 5.31 -45.13 16.02
N ARG A 754 5.36 -43.79 16.05
CA ARG A 754 4.61 -42.96 16.99
C ARG A 754 3.11 -43.19 16.87
N MET A 755 2.57 -42.99 15.67
CA MET A 755 1.13 -43.10 15.43
C MET A 755 0.61 -44.48 15.80
N TRP A 756 1.38 -45.52 15.51
CA TRP A 756 1.09 -46.89 15.92
C TRP A 756 1.11 -47.03 17.44
N PHE A 757 2.16 -46.57 18.12
CA PHE A 757 2.25 -46.65 19.59
C PHE A 757 1.08 -45.96 20.28
N ILE A 758 0.70 -44.76 19.83
CA ILE A 758 -0.45 -44.02 20.36
C ILE A 758 -1.75 -44.77 20.10
N ASN A 759 -1.95 -45.24 18.86
CA ASN A 759 -3.17 -45.97 18.49
C ASN A 759 -3.33 -47.29 19.27
N GLN A 760 -2.25 -48.01 19.52
CA GLN A 760 -2.30 -49.26 20.29
C GLN A 760 -2.55 -49.04 21.78
N PHE A 761 -2.45 -47.80 22.27
CA PHE A 761 -2.84 -47.45 23.63
C PHE A 761 -4.37 -47.38 23.76
N ASP A 762 -5.04 -46.76 22.79
CA ASP A 762 -6.50 -46.71 22.68
C ASP A 762 -6.94 -46.63 21.20
N PRO A 763 -7.28 -47.76 20.56
CA PRO A 763 -7.69 -47.78 19.16
C PRO A 763 -9.07 -47.14 18.90
N ASP A 764 -9.87 -46.93 19.95
CA ASP A 764 -11.17 -46.28 19.85
C ASP A 764 -11.06 -44.74 19.86
N ASP A 765 -9.89 -44.20 20.23
CA ASP A 765 -9.61 -42.77 20.21
C ASP A 765 -9.52 -42.24 18.76
N ALA A 766 -10.30 -41.19 18.48
CA ALA A 766 -10.35 -40.52 17.19
C ALA A 766 -9.48 -39.26 17.13
N ALA A 767 -8.65 -38.99 18.16
CA ALA A 767 -7.78 -37.81 18.21
C ALA A 767 -6.83 -37.69 17.00
N TYR A 768 -6.54 -38.80 16.33
CA TYR A 768 -5.68 -38.89 15.14
C TYR A 768 -6.46 -39.27 13.87
N ASN A 769 -7.77 -39.05 13.86
CA ASN A 769 -8.55 -39.13 12.62
C ASN A 769 -8.42 -37.81 11.83
N LEU A 770 -8.30 -37.94 10.51
CA LEU A 770 -8.29 -36.84 9.54
C LEU A 770 -9.54 -36.95 8.65
N PRO A 771 -10.68 -36.36 9.06
CA PRO A 771 -11.88 -36.34 8.24
C PRO A 771 -11.81 -35.26 7.15
N VAL A 772 -12.02 -35.67 5.91
CA VAL A 772 -12.28 -34.78 4.78
C VAL A 772 -13.76 -34.87 4.44
N VAL A 773 -14.48 -33.76 4.57
CA VAL A 773 -15.93 -33.71 4.29
C VAL A 773 -16.19 -32.82 3.09
N VAL A 774 -16.90 -33.37 2.10
CA VAL A 774 -17.20 -32.71 0.84
C VAL A 774 -18.71 -32.74 0.63
N ARG A 775 -19.28 -31.57 0.37
CA ARG A 775 -20.63 -31.40 -0.13
C ARG A 775 -20.64 -31.59 -1.64
N LEU A 776 -21.51 -32.48 -2.10
CA LEU A 776 -21.74 -32.80 -3.50
C LEU A 776 -23.14 -32.32 -3.89
N THR A 777 -23.26 -31.43 -4.87
CA THR A 777 -24.55 -30.90 -5.33
C THR A 777 -24.77 -31.22 -6.80
N GLY A 778 -25.88 -31.89 -7.14
CA GLY A 778 -26.26 -32.25 -8.50
C GLY A 778 -26.64 -33.72 -8.65
N ASP A 779 -26.59 -34.25 -9.88
CA ASP A 779 -26.94 -35.65 -10.18
C ASP A 779 -25.77 -36.60 -9.83
N VAL A 780 -25.62 -36.92 -8.55
CA VAL A 780 -24.51 -37.74 -8.04
C VAL A 780 -24.70 -39.22 -8.37
N ASP A 781 -23.81 -39.77 -9.19
CA ASP A 781 -23.71 -41.22 -9.42
C ASP A 781 -22.94 -41.88 -8.25
N VAL A 782 -23.70 -42.42 -7.30
CA VAL A 782 -23.17 -43.07 -6.09
C VAL A 782 -22.28 -44.29 -6.43
N ALA A 783 -22.59 -45.02 -7.50
CA ALA A 783 -21.80 -46.19 -7.90
C ALA A 783 -20.46 -45.78 -8.51
N ALA A 784 -20.46 -44.72 -9.33
CA ALA A 784 -19.25 -44.11 -9.85
C ALA A 784 -18.39 -43.52 -8.71
N LEU A 785 -19.01 -42.87 -7.72
CA LEU A 785 -18.32 -42.30 -6.56
C LEU A 785 -17.66 -43.36 -5.68
N ARG A 786 -18.37 -44.45 -5.36
CA ARG A 786 -17.78 -45.58 -4.63
C ARG A 786 -16.60 -46.18 -5.40
N SER A 787 -16.74 -46.34 -6.72
CA SER A 787 -15.67 -46.87 -7.58
C SER A 787 -14.47 -45.93 -7.61
N ALA A 788 -14.70 -44.62 -7.66
CA ALA A 788 -13.65 -43.61 -7.63
C ALA A 788 -12.82 -43.67 -6.34
N VAL A 789 -13.46 -43.75 -5.16
CA VAL A 789 -12.74 -43.90 -3.89
C VAL A 789 -11.95 -45.21 -3.85
N ALA A 790 -12.52 -46.31 -4.36
CA ALA A 790 -11.80 -47.58 -4.46
C ALA A 790 -10.58 -47.52 -5.38
N ASP A 791 -10.65 -46.79 -6.51
CA ASP A 791 -9.51 -46.59 -7.41
C ASP A 791 -8.37 -45.83 -6.73
N VAL A 792 -8.69 -44.82 -5.90
CA VAL A 792 -7.71 -44.06 -5.11
C VAL A 792 -7.06 -44.95 -4.04
N VAL A 793 -7.83 -45.80 -3.36
CA VAL A 793 -7.29 -46.79 -2.41
C VAL A 793 -6.40 -47.83 -3.10
N ALA A 794 -6.73 -48.23 -4.33
CA ALA A 794 -5.88 -49.14 -5.11
C ALA A 794 -4.54 -48.48 -5.48
N ARG A 795 -4.60 -47.20 -5.88
CA ARG A 795 -3.45 -46.37 -6.31
C ARG A 795 -2.43 -46.11 -5.21
N HIS A 796 -2.88 -45.73 -4.02
CA HIS A 796 -2.01 -45.37 -2.89
C HIS A 796 -1.88 -46.55 -1.93
N GLU A 797 -0.73 -47.23 -1.92
CA GLU A 797 -0.50 -48.44 -1.11
C GLU A 797 -0.83 -48.23 0.37
N ILE A 798 -0.51 -47.05 0.90
CA ILE A 798 -0.69 -46.73 2.31
C ILE A 798 -2.17 -46.80 2.75
N LEU A 799 -3.10 -46.48 1.86
CA LEU A 799 -4.53 -46.51 2.15
C LEU A 799 -5.08 -47.94 2.26
N ARG A 800 -4.32 -48.93 1.80
CA ARG A 800 -4.61 -50.37 1.92
C ARG A 800 -3.55 -51.11 2.74
N THR A 801 -2.87 -50.41 3.64
CA THR A 801 -1.83 -50.98 4.50
C THR A 801 -2.33 -51.15 5.92
N THR A 802 -2.07 -52.32 6.53
CA THR A 802 -2.23 -52.55 7.98
C THR A 802 -0.87 -52.62 8.67
N PHE A 803 -0.85 -52.46 9.98
CA PHE A 803 0.37 -52.37 10.79
C PHE A 803 0.40 -53.41 11.93
N PRO A 804 0.37 -54.72 11.65
CA PRO A 804 0.46 -55.74 12.68
C PRO A 804 1.84 -55.77 13.36
N ALA A 805 1.90 -56.26 14.59
CA ALA A 805 3.14 -56.50 15.30
C ALA A 805 3.45 -57.99 15.43
N ASP A 806 4.65 -58.38 15.03
CA ASP A 806 5.21 -59.71 15.30
C ASP A 806 6.26 -59.58 16.40
N ASP A 807 6.17 -60.37 17.46
CA ASP A 807 7.09 -60.32 18.62
C ASP A 807 7.27 -58.90 19.20
N GLY A 808 6.22 -58.07 19.14
CA GLY A 808 6.23 -56.69 19.61
C GLY A 808 6.81 -55.65 18.65
N VAL A 809 7.22 -56.06 17.43
CA VAL A 809 7.76 -55.15 16.41
C VAL A 809 6.73 -54.92 15.29
N PRO A 810 6.21 -53.70 15.11
CA PRO A 810 5.27 -53.40 14.05
C PRO A 810 5.94 -53.40 12.68
N HIS A 811 5.21 -53.83 11.66
CA HIS A 811 5.63 -53.77 10.25
C HIS A 811 4.45 -53.46 9.33
N GLN A 812 4.72 -52.95 8.13
CA GLN A 812 3.70 -52.62 7.15
C GLN A 812 3.30 -53.88 6.35
N VAL A 813 2.00 -54.13 6.24
CA VAL A 813 1.42 -55.18 5.39
C VAL A 813 0.49 -54.52 4.37
N VAL A 814 0.95 -54.48 3.12
CA VAL A 814 0.23 -53.86 2.01
C VAL A 814 -0.76 -54.87 1.41
N GLY A 815 -2.06 -54.59 1.47
CA GLY A 815 -3.11 -55.42 0.85
C GLY A 815 -3.07 -55.39 -0.68
N ALA A 816 -3.68 -56.36 -1.38
CA ALA A 816 -3.65 -56.38 -2.86
C ALA A 816 -4.51 -55.26 -3.48
N ALA A 817 -4.05 -54.68 -4.59
CA ALA A 817 -4.78 -53.60 -5.26
C ALA A 817 -6.15 -54.04 -5.80
N GLU A 818 -6.28 -55.31 -6.22
CA GLU A 818 -7.55 -55.89 -6.69
C GLU A 818 -8.62 -55.97 -5.59
N ASP A 819 -8.21 -56.02 -4.32
CA ASP A 819 -9.10 -56.12 -3.16
C ASP A 819 -9.66 -54.76 -2.73
N ALA A 820 -9.14 -53.64 -3.26
CA ALA A 820 -9.47 -52.28 -2.82
C ALA A 820 -10.98 -52.01 -2.79
N GLY A 821 -11.71 -52.40 -3.84
CA GLY A 821 -13.16 -52.21 -3.91
C GLY A 821 -13.96 -53.11 -2.97
N ALA A 822 -13.43 -54.29 -2.63
CA ALA A 822 -14.12 -55.27 -1.78
C ALA A 822 -13.91 -55.00 -0.28
N GLN A 823 -12.72 -54.50 0.11
CA GLN A 823 -12.36 -54.26 1.51
C GLN A 823 -12.49 -52.80 1.95
N LEU A 824 -12.71 -51.85 1.03
CA LEU A 824 -13.03 -50.46 1.38
C LEU A 824 -14.24 -50.40 2.33
N ASP A 825 -14.04 -49.83 3.52
CA ASP A 825 -15.11 -49.53 4.48
C ASP A 825 -15.97 -48.36 3.95
N TRP A 826 -16.88 -48.68 3.04
CA TRP A 826 -17.88 -47.78 2.44
C TRP A 826 -19.27 -48.06 3.01
N ALA A 827 -19.96 -47.02 3.48
CA ALA A 827 -21.36 -47.12 3.86
C ALA A 827 -22.14 -45.85 3.52
N ILE A 828 -23.42 -46.04 3.17
CA ILE A 828 -24.41 -44.96 3.14
C ILE A 828 -25.08 -44.94 4.51
N VAL A 829 -25.14 -43.78 5.15
CA VAL A 829 -25.73 -43.59 6.49
C VAL A 829 -27.01 -42.75 6.41
N ASP A 830 -27.82 -42.79 7.45
CA ASP A 830 -29.20 -42.25 7.40
C ASP A 830 -29.26 -40.73 7.61
N SER A 831 -28.20 -40.12 8.17
CA SER A 831 -28.18 -38.68 8.44
C SER A 831 -26.76 -38.10 8.56
N ALA A 832 -26.66 -36.77 8.44
CA ALA A 832 -25.42 -36.03 8.73
C ALA A 832 -24.92 -36.25 10.18
N ALA A 833 -25.83 -36.36 11.15
CA ALA A 833 -25.47 -36.62 12.54
C ALA A 833 -24.79 -37.99 12.71
N GLU A 834 -25.29 -39.02 12.02
CA GLU A 834 -24.67 -40.35 12.00
C GLU A 834 -23.32 -40.33 11.26
N LEU A 835 -23.22 -39.62 10.13
CA LEU A 835 -21.96 -39.42 9.40
C LEU A 835 -20.89 -38.83 10.32
N PHE A 836 -21.18 -37.75 11.04
CA PHE A 836 -20.23 -37.14 11.97
C PHE A 836 -19.95 -37.99 13.22
N ALA A 837 -20.87 -38.86 13.64
CA ALA A 837 -20.57 -39.87 14.66
C ALA A 837 -19.56 -40.91 14.14
N GLN A 838 -19.66 -41.31 12.86
CA GLN A 838 -18.72 -42.24 12.23
C GLN A 838 -17.34 -41.63 11.97
N VAL A 839 -17.25 -40.30 11.81
CA VAL A 839 -15.99 -39.53 11.77
C VAL A 839 -15.21 -39.65 13.08
N ARG A 840 -15.92 -39.72 14.21
CA ARG A 840 -15.35 -39.85 15.56
C ARG A 840 -15.08 -41.29 15.99
N ARG A 841 -15.24 -42.27 15.10
CA ARG A 841 -14.91 -43.66 15.41
C ARG A 841 -13.42 -43.88 15.18
N GLY A 842 -12.72 -44.41 16.18
CA GLY A 842 -11.32 -44.80 16.05
C GLY A 842 -11.06 -45.86 14.96
N PHE A 843 -9.78 -46.09 14.70
CA PHE A 843 -9.26 -47.10 13.78
C PHE A 843 -8.36 -48.05 14.54
N ASP A 844 -8.54 -49.36 14.39
CA ASP A 844 -7.49 -50.32 14.77
C ASP A 844 -6.53 -50.48 13.60
N VAL A 845 -5.44 -49.71 13.60
CA VAL A 845 -4.48 -49.69 12.47
C VAL A 845 -3.74 -51.03 12.30
N GLY A 846 -3.75 -51.90 13.32
CA GLY A 846 -3.18 -53.24 13.23
C GLY A 846 -4.01 -54.20 12.36
N ALA A 847 -5.32 -53.98 12.29
CA ALA A 847 -6.27 -54.88 11.62
C ALA A 847 -7.09 -54.22 10.50
N GLN A 848 -7.19 -52.89 10.47
CA GLN A 848 -8.03 -52.13 9.57
C GLN A 848 -7.19 -51.23 8.66
N TRP A 849 -7.64 -51.06 7.42
CA TRP A 849 -7.09 -50.03 6.54
C TRP A 849 -7.34 -48.64 7.12
N PRO A 850 -6.39 -47.70 7.02
CA PRO A 850 -6.47 -46.37 7.64
C PRO A 850 -7.37 -45.41 6.84
N VAL A 851 -8.46 -45.93 6.26
CA VAL A 851 -9.41 -45.19 5.44
C VAL A 851 -10.81 -45.76 5.58
N ARG A 852 -11.81 -44.88 5.67
CA ARG A 852 -13.22 -45.23 5.49
C ARG A 852 -13.97 -44.11 4.80
N ALA A 853 -15.08 -44.44 4.15
CA ALA A 853 -15.92 -43.48 3.45
C ALA A 853 -17.39 -43.59 3.90
N ARG A 854 -18.03 -42.45 4.16
CA ARG A 854 -19.43 -42.35 4.56
C ARG A 854 -20.15 -41.36 3.65
N LEU A 855 -21.31 -41.75 3.15
CA LEU A 855 -22.14 -40.91 2.29
C LEU A 855 -23.53 -40.77 2.90
N THR A 856 -24.10 -39.57 2.91
CA THR A 856 -25.50 -39.34 3.30
C THR A 856 -26.15 -38.33 2.36
N GLY A 857 -27.43 -38.52 2.08
CA GLY A 857 -28.24 -37.45 1.50
C GLY A 857 -28.49 -36.35 2.53
N VAL A 858 -28.65 -35.11 2.07
CA VAL A 858 -28.96 -33.95 2.92
C VAL A 858 -30.33 -33.38 2.54
N ASP A 859 -30.37 -32.28 1.79
CA ASP A 859 -31.58 -31.59 1.32
C ASP A 859 -31.52 -31.47 -0.21
N GLY A 860 -32.64 -31.72 -0.89
CA GLY A 860 -32.73 -31.61 -2.35
C GLY A 860 -31.85 -32.63 -3.09
N ASP A 861 -30.97 -32.13 -3.96
CA ASP A 861 -29.98 -32.87 -4.76
C ASP A 861 -28.56 -32.85 -4.14
N ALA A 862 -28.46 -32.57 -2.83
CA ALA A 862 -27.18 -32.49 -2.13
C ALA A 862 -26.85 -33.74 -1.31
N TRP A 863 -25.57 -34.13 -1.33
CA TRP A 863 -24.99 -35.22 -0.56
C TRP A 863 -23.78 -34.72 0.25
N LEU A 864 -23.48 -35.39 1.36
CA LEU A 864 -22.22 -35.23 2.09
C LEU A 864 -21.42 -36.53 2.00
N LEU A 865 -20.20 -36.42 1.47
CA LEU A 865 -19.20 -37.48 1.49
C LEU A 865 -18.16 -37.14 2.56
N ALA A 866 -17.97 -38.02 3.54
CA ALA A 866 -16.84 -37.99 4.44
C ALA A 866 -15.86 -39.11 4.10
N VAL A 867 -14.62 -38.76 3.78
CA VAL A 867 -13.49 -39.68 3.70
C VAL A 867 -12.63 -39.47 4.94
N VAL A 868 -12.61 -40.44 5.84
CA VAL A 868 -11.90 -40.36 7.12
C VAL A 868 -10.66 -41.22 7.03
N LEU A 869 -9.51 -40.59 7.22
CA LEU A 869 -8.21 -41.25 7.26
C LEU A 869 -7.72 -41.34 8.70
N HIS A 870 -6.84 -42.29 9.00
CA HIS A 870 -6.04 -42.23 10.22
C HIS A 870 -4.69 -41.55 9.93
N HIS A 871 -4.18 -40.73 10.84
CA HIS A 871 -2.94 -39.96 10.68
C HIS A 871 -1.70 -40.83 10.42
N ILE A 872 -1.76 -42.14 10.69
CA ILE A 872 -0.70 -43.11 10.34
C ILE A 872 -0.52 -43.27 8.82
N GLY A 873 -1.59 -43.03 8.05
CA GLY A 873 -1.64 -43.24 6.61
C GLY A 873 -1.68 -41.95 5.79
N ALA A 874 -1.88 -40.79 6.43
CA ALA A 874 -2.00 -39.51 5.78
C ALA A 874 -1.65 -38.35 6.74
N ASP A 875 -1.28 -37.21 6.17
CA ASP A 875 -1.08 -35.92 6.84
C ASP A 875 -1.83 -34.80 6.12
N GLY A 876 -1.75 -33.57 6.63
CA GLY A 876 -2.46 -32.41 6.04
C GLY A 876 -2.12 -32.16 4.56
N LEU A 877 -0.86 -32.35 4.16
CA LEU A 877 -0.45 -32.20 2.76
C LEU A 877 -0.91 -33.36 1.86
N SER A 878 -1.33 -34.50 2.45
CA SER A 878 -1.92 -35.62 1.72
C SER A 878 -3.35 -35.33 1.24
N LEU A 879 -4.04 -34.33 1.81
CA LEU A 879 -5.45 -34.08 1.52
C LEU A 879 -5.66 -33.56 0.09
N ARG A 880 -4.80 -32.66 -0.38
CA ARG A 880 -4.86 -32.11 -1.75
C ARG A 880 -4.71 -33.18 -2.84
N PRO A 881 -3.64 -34.01 -2.87
CA PRO A 881 -3.52 -35.08 -3.88
C PRO A 881 -4.65 -36.12 -3.76
N LEU A 882 -5.13 -36.41 -2.55
CA LEU A 882 -6.27 -37.31 -2.34
C LEU A 882 -7.55 -36.78 -3.00
N VAL A 883 -7.92 -35.52 -2.75
CA VAL A 883 -9.12 -34.90 -3.32
C VAL A 883 -9.00 -34.82 -4.85
N ALA A 884 -7.83 -34.42 -5.36
CA ALA A 884 -7.58 -34.37 -6.80
C ALA A 884 -7.76 -35.74 -7.48
N ASP A 885 -7.22 -36.81 -6.88
CA ASP A 885 -7.35 -38.17 -7.40
C ASP A 885 -8.81 -38.68 -7.31
N VAL A 886 -9.55 -38.36 -6.25
CA VAL A 886 -10.99 -38.72 -6.12
C VAL A 886 -11.83 -38.02 -7.18
N VAL A 887 -11.61 -36.72 -7.42
CA VAL A 887 -12.33 -35.94 -8.43
C VAL A 887 -12.02 -36.47 -9.85
N ALA A 888 -10.76 -36.72 -10.15
CA ALA A 888 -10.34 -37.29 -11.43
C ALA A 888 -10.92 -38.69 -11.66
N ALA A 889 -10.93 -39.53 -10.63
CA ALA A 889 -11.51 -40.87 -10.69
C ALA A 889 -13.03 -40.83 -10.87
N TYR A 890 -13.73 -39.92 -10.17
CA TYR A 890 -15.16 -39.74 -10.33
C TYR A 890 -15.52 -39.32 -11.77
N ALA A 891 -14.78 -38.35 -12.34
CA ALA A 891 -14.99 -37.91 -13.72
C ALA A 891 -14.87 -39.07 -14.73
N ALA A 892 -13.86 -39.92 -14.57
CA ALA A 892 -13.64 -41.07 -15.45
C ALA A 892 -14.74 -42.13 -15.28
N ARG A 893 -15.12 -42.44 -14.04
CA ARG A 893 -16.14 -43.45 -13.71
C ARG A 893 -17.54 -43.02 -14.13
N ALA A 894 -17.90 -41.75 -13.93
CA ALA A 894 -19.16 -41.17 -14.42
C ALA A 894 -19.26 -41.23 -15.96
N ALA A 895 -18.12 -41.18 -16.67
CA ALA A 895 -18.04 -41.37 -18.12
C ALA A 895 -17.96 -42.85 -18.56
N GLY A 896 -18.09 -43.81 -17.64
CA GLY A 896 -18.01 -45.25 -17.92
C GLY A 896 -16.61 -45.76 -18.25
N LYS A 897 -15.55 -45.05 -17.86
CA LYS A 897 -14.14 -45.40 -18.12
C LYS A 897 -13.38 -45.68 -16.82
N ALA A 898 -12.27 -46.41 -16.91
CA ALA A 898 -11.32 -46.49 -15.80
C ALA A 898 -10.47 -45.21 -15.73
N PRO A 899 -10.09 -44.74 -14.54
CA PRO A 899 -9.20 -43.59 -14.41
C PRO A 899 -7.82 -43.89 -14.99
N GLN A 900 -7.21 -42.87 -15.60
CA GLN A 900 -5.84 -42.92 -16.10
C GLN A 900 -4.98 -42.01 -15.25
N PHE A 901 -4.36 -42.58 -14.21
CA PHE A 901 -3.46 -41.83 -13.36
C PHE A 901 -2.02 -41.86 -13.88
N ALA A 902 -1.27 -40.79 -13.63
CA ALA A 902 0.18 -40.82 -13.79
C ALA A 902 0.81 -41.81 -12.79
N PRO A 903 1.78 -42.66 -13.18
CA PRO A 903 2.44 -43.59 -12.25
C PRO A 903 3.11 -42.84 -11.09
N LEU A 904 3.02 -43.38 -9.87
CA LEU A 904 3.76 -42.87 -8.72
C LEU A 904 5.21 -43.40 -8.78
N PRO A 905 6.26 -42.54 -8.69
CA PRO A 905 7.66 -42.98 -8.80
C PRO A 905 8.10 -43.94 -7.69
N VAL A 906 7.57 -43.73 -6.49
CA VAL A 906 7.81 -44.55 -5.29
C VAL A 906 6.49 -44.70 -4.53
N GLN A 907 6.46 -45.57 -3.52
CA GLN A 907 5.35 -45.68 -2.57
C GLN A 907 5.84 -45.36 -1.16
N PHE A 908 4.91 -45.14 -0.22
CA PHE A 908 5.25 -44.80 1.17
C PHE A 908 6.16 -45.84 1.84
N ALA A 909 6.00 -47.12 1.50
CA ALA A 909 6.86 -48.20 1.97
C ALA A 909 8.34 -47.98 1.59
N ASP A 910 8.60 -47.46 0.40
CA ASP A 910 9.96 -47.19 -0.10
C ASP A 910 10.60 -46.03 0.68
N PHE A 911 9.82 -44.99 1.00
CA PHE A 911 10.24 -43.92 1.92
C PHE A 911 10.60 -44.45 3.31
N ALA A 912 9.75 -45.29 3.90
CA ALA A 912 10.01 -45.84 5.23
C ALA A 912 11.33 -46.65 5.26
N MET A 913 11.57 -47.50 4.27
CA MET A 913 12.82 -48.26 4.17
C MET A 913 14.05 -47.38 3.96
N TRP A 914 13.91 -46.37 3.11
CA TRP A 914 14.95 -45.38 2.88
C TRP A 914 15.31 -44.63 4.17
N GLN A 915 14.32 -44.19 4.94
CA GLN A 915 14.50 -43.42 6.16
C GLN A 915 15.40 -44.14 7.17
N HIS A 916 15.13 -45.43 7.41
CA HIS A 916 15.95 -46.24 8.33
C HIS A 916 17.37 -46.48 7.82
N ARG A 917 17.53 -46.67 6.51
CA ARG A 917 18.83 -47.00 5.90
C ARG A 917 19.75 -45.79 5.85
N VAL A 918 19.21 -44.62 5.54
CA VAL A 918 20.00 -43.43 5.19
C VAL A 918 20.16 -42.49 6.38
N LEU A 919 19.11 -42.25 7.18
CA LEU A 919 19.24 -41.45 8.40
C LEU A 919 19.95 -42.22 9.52
N GLY A 920 19.90 -43.55 9.46
CA GLY A 920 20.49 -44.44 10.45
C GLY A 920 19.71 -44.47 11.77
N SER A 921 20.30 -45.11 12.78
CA SER A 921 19.65 -45.26 14.09
C SER A 921 19.90 -44.02 14.97
N PRO A 922 18.88 -43.44 15.60
CA PRO A 922 19.08 -42.37 16.59
C PRO A 922 19.98 -42.76 17.78
N ALA A 923 20.19 -44.06 18.02
CA ALA A 923 21.07 -44.57 19.06
C ALA A 923 22.56 -44.63 18.65
N ASP A 924 22.85 -44.41 17.36
CA ASP A 924 24.21 -44.35 16.81
C ASP A 924 24.62 -42.88 16.64
N ASP A 925 25.49 -42.40 17.52
CA ASP A 925 25.95 -41.00 17.55
C ASP A 925 26.64 -40.56 16.24
N ASP A 926 27.18 -41.51 15.46
CA ASP A 926 27.83 -41.23 14.17
C ASP A 926 26.83 -41.15 13.00
N SER A 927 25.57 -41.58 13.20
CA SER A 927 24.51 -41.48 12.19
C SER A 927 23.93 -40.07 12.08
N VAL A 928 23.29 -39.75 10.95
CA VAL A 928 22.61 -38.45 10.73
C VAL A 928 21.55 -38.22 11.82
N ALA A 929 20.77 -39.26 12.14
CA ALA A 929 19.76 -39.18 13.19
C ALA A 929 20.39 -38.98 14.59
N GLY A 930 21.51 -39.63 14.91
CA GLY A 930 22.19 -39.46 16.20
C GLY A 930 22.82 -38.08 16.39
N GLN A 931 23.42 -37.52 15.34
CA GLN A 931 23.98 -36.17 15.36
C GLN A 931 22.90 -35.11 15.56
N GLN A 932 21.80 -35.19 14.81
CA GLN A 932 20.67 -34.29 14.98
C GLN A 932 19.99 -34.48 16.35
N LEU A 933 19.92 -35.70 16.90
CA LEU A 933 19.39 -35.95 18.23
C LEU A 933 20.25 -35.31 19.33
N SER A 934 21.56 -35.26 19.15
CA SER A 934 22.50 -34.61 20.07
C SER A 934 22.26 -33.09 20.12
N PHE A 935 22.00 -32.46 18.98
CA PHE A 935 21.58 -31.05 18.93
C PHE A 935 20.32 -30.82 19.77
N TRP A 936 19.27 -31.63 19.57
CA TRP A 936 18.02 -31.49 20.31
C TRP A 936 18.20 -31.68 21.81
N ARG A 937 18.99 -32.69 22.22
CA ARG A 937 19.33 -32.93 23.63
C ARG A 937 19.98 -31.70 24.27
N GLN A 938 20.89 -31.03 23.56
CA GLN A 938 21.54 -29.81 24.04
C GLN A 938 20.58 -28.61 24.07
N ARG A 939 19.78 -28.42 23.01
CA ARG A 939 18.88 -27.28 22.86
C ARG A 939 17.72 -27.29 23.87
N LEU A 940 17.20 -28.47 24.16
CA LEU A 940 16.05 -28.68 25.05
C LEU A 940 16.48 -29.01 26.50
N ALA A 941 17.78 -28.97 26.81
CA ALA A 941 18.27 -29.21 28.16
C ALA A 941 17.64 -28.23 29.17
N GLY A 942 17.07 -28.76 30.26
CA GLY A 942 16.44 -27.95 31.30
C GLY A 942 15.13 -27.28 30.86
N LEU A 943 14.36 -27.91 29.97
CA LEU A 943 13.02 -27.48 29.58
C LEU A 943 12.09 -27.46 30.82
N PRO A 944 11.23 -26.44 30.98
CA PRO A 944 10.14 -26.49 31.95
C PRO A 944 9.18 -27.66 31.65
N GLU A 945 8.69 -28.34 32.69
CA GLU A 945 7.82 -29.51 32.53
C GLU A 945 6.48 -29.17 31.84
N VAL A 946 5.88 -28.04 32.23
CA VAL A 946 4.59 -27.56 31.71
C VAL A 946 4.61 -26.04 31.66
N LEU A 947 4.15 -25.47 30.55
CA LEU A 947 3.85 -24.05 30.44
C LEU A 947 2.54 -23.75 31.21
N ASP A 948 2.66 -23.01 32.31
CA ASP A 948 1.51 -22.69 33.17
C ASP A 948 0.67 -21.57 32.54
N LEU A 949 -0.34 -21.95 31.78
CA LEU A 949 -1.27 -21.03 31.13
C LEU A 949 -2.46 -20.73 32.06
N PRO A 950 -3.09 -19.54 31.98
CA PRO A 950 -4.22 -19.17 32.81
C PRO A 950 -5.50 -19.92 32.39
N ALA A 951 -5.57 -21.21 32.72
CA ALA A 951 -6.69 -22.09 32.44
C ALA A 951 -7.87 -21.80 33.38
N ASP A 952 -9.09 -22.01 32.88
CA ASP A 952 -10.33 -21.84 33.64
C ASP A 952 -10.55 -23.00 34.64
N ARG A 953 -9.88 -24.13 34.40
CA ARG A 953 -10.01 -25.37 35.16
C ARG A 953 -8.64 -25.95 35.50
N PRO A 954 -8.51 -26.66 36.63
CA PRO A 954 -7.30 -27.41 36.93
C PRO A 954 -7.10 -28.52 35.90
N ARG A 955 -5.84 -28.76 35.54
CA ARG A 955 -5.50 -29.83 34.59
C ARG A 955 -5.94 -31.21 35.11
N PRO A 956 -6.66 -32.02 34.32
CA PRO A 956 -7.04 -33.37 34.71
C PRO A 956 -5.84 -34.31 34.73
N LEU A 957 -5.99 -35.48 35.36
CA LEU A 957 -4.94 -36.53 35.34
C LEU A 957 -4.82 -37.23 33.97
N LEU A 958 -5.91 -37.27 33.21
CA LEU A 958 -6.01 -37.84 31.87
C LEU A 958 -6.71 -36.80 30.98
N ALA A 959 -6.07 -36.41 29.88
CA ALA A 959 -6.69 -35.54 28.89
C ALA A 959 -7.82 -36.28 28.17
N SER A 960 -8.97 -35.64 27.99
CA SER A 960 -10.09 -36.22 27.24
C SER A 960 -9.94 -36.09 25.72
N HIS A 961 -8.93 -35.34 25.25
CA HIS A 961 -8.71 -34.95 23.85
C HIS A 961 -9.88 -34.24 23.17
N ARG A 962 -10.86 -33.78 23.95
CA ARG A 962 -11.98 -32.98 23.45
C ARG A 962 -11.53 -31.54 23.22
N GLY A 963 -11.72 -31.08 21.98
CA GLY A 963 -11.44 -29.72 21.57
C GLY A 963 -12.70 -28.95 21.20
N ALA A 964 -12.54 -27.63 21.21
CA ALA A 964 -13.41 -26.69 20.52
C ALA A 964 -12.52 -25.65 19.82
N ALA A 965 -13.06 -24.93 18.84
CA ALA A 965 -12.32 -23.93 18.08
C ALA A 965 -12.99 -22.56 18.18
N VAL A 966 -12.20 -21.49 18.15
CA VAL A 966 -12.66 -20.13 17.88
C VAL A 966 -11.96 -19.59 16.64
N GLU A 967 -12.75 -19.15 15.67
CA GLU A 967 -12.25 -18.48 14.46
C GLU A 967 -11.93 -17.01 14.76
N PHE A 968 -10.95 -16.48 14.02
CA PHE A 968 -10.53 -15.09 14.06
C PHE A 968 -9.90 -14.64 12.75
N ASP A 969 -9.86 -13.33 12.57
CA ASP A 969 -9.23 -12.70 11.40
C ASP A 969 -8.06 -11.81 11.86
N VAL A 970 -7.01 -11.76 11.04
CA VAL A 970 -5.96 -10.75 11.12
C VAL A 970 -6.19 -9.79 9.96
N ALA A 971 -6.49 -8.53 10.28
CA ALA A 971 -6.79 -7.51 9.28
C ALA A 971 -5.68 -7.40 8.22
N ALA A 972 -6.06 -7.16 6.96
CA ALA A 972 -5.13 -7.16 5.83
C ALA A 972 -3.94 -6.21 6.06
N GLU A 973 -4.17 -5.06 6.69
CA GLU A 973 -3.12 -4.09 6.99
C GLU A 973 -2.11 -4.62 8.02
N VAL A 974 -2.55 -5.47 8.96
CA VAL A 974 -1.68 -6.15 9.93
C VAL A 974 -0.88 -7.25 9.22
N GLY A 975 -1.52 -8.03 8.35
CA GLY A 975 -0.86 -9.02 7.50
C GLY A 975 0.24 -8.40 6.61
N ASP A 976 -0.06 -7.27 5.96
CA ASP A 976 0.90 -6.51 5.16
C ASP A 976 2.05 -5.94 6.00
N ARG A 977 1.75 -5.50 7.24
CA ARG A 977 2.80 -5.08 8.18
C ARG A 977 3.69 -6.26 8.55
N VAL A 978 3.13 -7.43 8.82
CA VAL A 978 3.91 -8.65 9.07
C VAL A 978 4.81 -8.95 7.86
N ALA A 979 4.30 -8.90 6.63
CA ALA A 979 5.09 -9.12 5.41
C ALA A 979 6.22 -8.10 5.23
N ARG A 980 5.96 -6.81 5.48
CA ARG A 980 6.98 -5.75 5.42
C ARG A 980 8.05 -5.91 6.50
N VAL A 981 7.65 -6.18 7.74
CA VAL A 981 8.59 -6.42 8.86
C VAL A 981 9.43 -7.67 8.58
N ALA A 982 8.82 -8.72 8.04
CA ALA A 982 9.51 -9.92 7.62
C ALA A 982 10.61 -9.61 6.59
N SER A 983 10.25 -8.91 5.51
CA SER A 983 11.19 -8.50 4.46
C SER A 983 12.30 -7.58 5.00
N ALA A 984 11.95 -6.54 5.77
CA ALA A 984 12.90 -5.56 6.29
C ALA A 984 13.96 -6.14 7.24
N HIS A 985 13.63 -7.23 7.95
CA HIS A 985 14.51 -7.88 8.91
C HIS A 985 15.07 -9.22 8.43
N GLY A 986 14.82 -9.60 7.16
CA GLY A 986 15.30 -10.85 6.58
C GLY A 986 14.78 -12.10 7.31
N VAL A 987 13.52 -12.06 7.73
CA VAL A 987 12.80 -13.17 8.38
C VAL A 987 11.52 -13.49 7.59
N THR A 988 10.79 -14.53 7.98
CA THR A 988 9.55 -14.94 7.28
C THR A 988 8.32 -14.47 8.05
N PRO A 989 7.14 -14.36 7.40
CA PRO A 989 5.89 -14.09 8.11
C PRO A 989 5.62 -15.07 9.25
N PHE A 990 5.95 -16.36 9.07
CA PHE A 990 5.90 -17.37 10.13
C PHE A 990 6.77 -16.98 11.34
N MET A 991 8.03 -16.59 11.14
CA MET A 991 8.94 -16.18 12.22
C MET A 991 8.42 -14.96 12.99
N VAL A 992 7.77 -14.01 12.29
CA VAL A 992 7.13 -12.85 12.94
C VAL A 992 5.96 -13.27 13.82
N VAL A 993 5.11 -14.17 13.33
CA VAL A 993 3.96 -14.69 14.07
C VAL A 993 4.40 -15.58 15.24
N HIS A 994 5.42 -16.41 15.06
CA HIS A 994 6.05 -17.19 16.13
C HIS A 994 6.61 -16.27 17.22
N ALA A 995 7.35 -15.21 16.85
CA ALA A 995 7.86 -14.23 17.81
C ALA A 995 6.73 -13.56 18.61
N ALA A 996 5.66 -13.13 17.93
CA ALA A 996 4.51 -12.53 18.60
C ALA A 996 3.79 -13.51 19.55
N LEU A 997 3.64 -14.78 19.14
CA LEU A 997 3.07 -15.83 19.98
C LEU A 997 3.95 -16.10 21.21
N ALA A 998 5.28 -16.15 21.03
CA ALA A 998 6.22 -16.31 22.14
C ALA A 998 6.10 -15.17 23.16
N VAL A 999 5.96 -13.92 22.70
CA VAL A 999 5.71 -12.77 23.58
C VAL A 999 4.39 -12.92 24.33
N LEU A 1000 3.30 -13.31 23.65
CA LEU A 1000 2.00 -13.52 24.29
C LEU A 1000 2.09 -14.58 25.39
N LEU A 1001 2.65 -15.75 25.08
CA LEU A 1001 2.79 -16.86 26.02
C LEU A 1001 3.68 -16.48 27.21
N SER A 1002 4.74 -15.70 26.98
CA SER A 1002 5.57 -15.14 28.06
C SER A 1002 4.78 -14.24 29.02
N ARG A 1003 3.83 -13.45 28.50
CA ARG A 1003 2.94 -12.63 29.35
C ARG A 1003 1.91 -13.45 30.10
N LEU A 1004 1.34 -14.47 29.45
CA LEU A 1004 0.28 -15.29 30.05
C LEU A 1004 0.81 -16.23 31.14
N SER A 1005 2.01 -16.77 30.96
CA SER A 1005 2.63 -17.76 31.86
C SER A 1005 3.64 -17.18 32.86
N ALA A 1006 3.92 -15.88 32.77
CA ALA A 1006 4.92 -15.19 33.59
C ALA A 1006 6.33 -15.81 33.57
N THR A 1007 6.67 -16.59 32.52
CA THR A 1007 8.02 -17.08 32.25
C THR A 1007 8.62 -16.41 31.01
N ARG A 1008 9.94 -16.42 30.89
CA ARG A 1008 10.68 -15.91 29.71
C ARG A 1008 11.14 -17.03 28.77
N ASP A 1009 11.05 -18.29 29.20
CA ASP A 1009 11.49 -19.44 28.42
C ASP A 1009 10.25 -20.12 27.84
N ILE A 1010 10.01 -19.89 26.54
CA ILE A 1010 8.78 -20.27 25.86
C ILE A 1010 9.07 -21.34 24.84
N VAL A 1011 8.20 -22.34 24.81
CA VAL A 1011 8.31 -23.48 23.90
C VAL A 1011 7.03 -23.61 23.10
N VAL A 1012 7.16 -23.55 21.78
CA VAL A 1012 6.06 -23.70 20.83
C VAL A 1012 6.38 -24.90 19.94
N ALA A 1013 5.44 -25.83 19.79
CA ALA A 1013 5.54 -26.86 18.78
C ALA A 1013 5.12 -26.30 17.42
N SER A 1014 5.76 -26.75 16.35
CA SER A 1014 5.33 -26.43 14.98
C SER A 1014 5.46 -27.65 14.07
N PRO A 1015 4.46 -27.94 13.22
CA PRO A 1015 4.55 -29.06 12.30
C PRO A 1015 5.46 -28.69 11.12
N VAL A 1016 6.21 -29.67 10.62
CA VAL A 1016 6.97 -29.56 9.37
C VAL A 1016 6.55 -30.67 8.43
N ALA A 1017 6.51 -30.35 7.13
CA ALA A 1017 5.97 -31.24 6.10
C ALA A 1017 6.64 -32.63 6.05
N GLY A 1018 7.95 -32.71 6.36
CA GLY A 1018 8.74 -33.95 6.27
C GLY A 1018 8.86 -34.52 4.84
N ARG A 1019 8.56 -33.71 3.82
CA ARG A 1019 8.63 -34.06 2.39
C ARG A 1019 9.86 -33.42 1.75
N GLY A 1020 11.03 -33.84 2.21
CA GLY A 1020 12.34 -33.29 1.80
C GLY A 1020 12.82 -33.72 0.42
N GLN A 1021 12.05 -34.53 -0.33
CA GLN A 1021 12.37 -34.96 -1.69
C GLN A 1021 11.15 -34.87 -2.60
N ALA A 1022 11.35 -34.47 -3.87
CA ALA A 1022 10.27 -34.19 -4.82
C ALA A 1022 9.38 -35.41 -5.11
N VAL A 1023 9.97 -36.61 -5.06
CA VAL A 1023 9.25 -37.89 -5.26
C VAL A 1023 8.15 -38.14 -4.23
N LEU A 1024 8.16 -37.39 -3.12
CA LEU A 1024 7.16 -37.47 -2.06
C LEU A 1024 5.97 -36.53 -2.26
N GLU A 1025 6.08 -35.49 -3.11
CA GLU A 1025 5.00 -34.50 -3.32
C GLU A 1025 3.63 -35.11 -3.71
N PRO A 1026 3.53 -36.08 -4.65
CA PRO A 1026 2.24 -36.65 -5.06
C PRO A 1026 1.71 -37.76 -4.14
N LEU A 1027 2.44 -38.12 -3.06
CA LEU A 1027 2.10 -39.26 -2.22
C LEU A 1027 1.11 -38.91 -1.12
N VAL A 1028 0.16 -39.80 -0.89
CA VAL A 1028 -0.57 -39.87 0.38
C VAL A 1028 0.30 -40.64 1.39
N GLY A 1029 0.46 -40.12 2.60
CA GLY A 1029 1.30 -40.73 3.63
C GLY A 1029 1.52 -39.85 4.86
N MET A 1030 2.05 -40.45 5.94
CA MET A 1030 2.41 -39.72 7.16
C MET A 1030 3.88 -39.27 7.12
N PHE A 1031 4.11 -38.05 6.64
CA PHE A 1031 5.45 -37.46 6.54
C PHE A 1031 5.71 -36.40 7.61
N VAL A 1032 4.66 -35.72 8.08
CA VAL A 1032 4.77 -34.63 9.05
C VAL A 1032 5.57 -35.02 10.29
N ASN A 1033 6.54 -34.18 10.65
CA ASN A 1033 7.24 -34.23 11.92
C ASN A 1033 6.90 -32.99 12.77
N THR A 1034 7.22 -33.01 14.06
CA THR A 1034 6.96 -31.89 14.99
C THR A 1034 8.28 -31.32 15.51
N LEU A 1035 8.51 -30.03 15.27
CA LEU A 1035 9.65 -29.30 15.82
C LEU A 1035 9.29 -28.61 17.13
N VAL A 1036 10.28 -28.46 18.00
CA VAL A 1036 10.14 -27.81 19.32
C VAL A 1036 10.94 -26.51 19.32
N LEU A 1037 10.22 -25.39 19.16
CA LEU A 1037 10.82 -24.06 19.05
C LEU A 1037 10.93 -23.42 20.44
N ARG A 1038 12.13 -23.52 21.04
CA ARG A 1038 12.44 -22.92 22.34
C ARG A 1038 13.03 -21.53 22.17
N THR A 1039 12.29 -20.52 22.62
CA THR A 1039 12.59 -19.09 22.47
C THR A 1039 12.64 -18.41 23.83
N ALA A 1040 13.76 -17.75 24.11
CA ALA A 1040 13.90 -16.89 25.29
C ALA A 1040 13.41 -15.47 24.96
N VAL A 1041 12.45 -14.96 25.74
CA VAL A 1041 11.85 -13.64 25.58
C VAL A 1041 12.43 -12.67 26.61
N ASP A 1042 13.28 -11.75 26.17
CA ASP A 1042 13.70 -10.61 26.98
C ASP A 1042 12.70 -9.45 26.82
N PRO A 1043 11.94 -9.08 27.87
CA PRO A 1043 10.98 -7.99 27.77
C PRO A 1043 11.62 -6.61 27.51
N SER A 1044 12.93 -6.44 27.74
CA SER A 1044 13.63 -5.18 27.43
C SER A 1044 14.13 -5.08 26.00
N ALA A 1045 14.24 -6.21 25.30
CA ALA A 1045 14.68 -6.25 23.90
C ALA A 1045 13.60 -5.69 22.97
N SER A 1046 14.04 -5.06 21.88
CA SER A 1046 13.18 -4.65 20.79
C SER A 1046 12.59 -5.85 20.05
N PHE A 1047 11.47 -5.65 19.36
CA PHE A 1047 10.90 -6.72 18.54
C PHE A 1047 11.86 -7.15 17.42
N ALA A 1048 12.59 -6.22 16.81
CA ALA A 1048 13.63 -6.51 15.80
C ALA A 1048 14.76 -7.42 16.35
N GLU A 1049 15.21 -7.18 17.58
CA GLU A 1049 16.20 -8.06 18.24
C GLU A 1049 15.61 -9.45 18.51
N LEU A 1050 14.35 -9.53 18.97
CA LEU A 1050 13.67 -10.81 19.15
C LEU A 1050 13.50 -11.56 17.82
N LEU A 1051 13.19 -10.88 16.71
CA LEU A 1051 13.10 -11.48 15.37
C LEU A 1051 14.44 -12.08 14.94
N SER A 1052 15.57 -11.45 15.25
CA SER A 1052 16.89 -12.02 14.99
C SER A 1052 17.15 -13.28 15.81
N VAL A 1053 16.67 -13.34 17.06
CA VAL A 1053 16.77 -14.54 17.90
C VAL A 1053 15.92 -15.66 17.31
N VAL A 1054 14.65 -15.37 17.02
CA VAL A 1054 13.69 -16.33 16.46
C VAL A 1054 14.17 -16.88 15.12
N ARG A 1055 14.74 -16.03 14.24
CA ARG A 1055 15.37 -16.49 13.00
C ARG A 1055 16.41 -17.58 13.25
N GLY A 1056 17.29 -17.38 14.24
CA GLY A 1056 18.30 -18.37 14.61
C GLY A 1056 17.68 -19.66 15.13
N VAL A 1057 16.72 -19.56 16.06
CA VAL A 1057 16.01 -20.71 16.65
C VAL A 1057 15.32 -21.55 15.59
N ASP A 1058 14.55 -20.90 14.72
CA ASP A 1058 13.72 -21.59 13.73
C ASP A 1058 14.60 -22.25 12.66
N LEU A 1059 15.63 -21.54 12.17
CA LEU A 1059 16.57 -22.11 11.20
C LEU A 1059 17.38 -23.29 11.77
N ASP A 1060 17.82 -23.21 13.03
CA ASP A 1060 18.49 -24.34 13.69
C ASP A 1060 17.54 -25.53 13.86
N ALA A 1061 16.28 -25.28 14.23
CA ALA A 1061 15.27 -26.32 14.34
C ALA A 1061 14.98 -27.01 12.99
N PHE A 1062 14.84 -26.23 11.90
CA PHE A 1062 14.62 -26.78 10.56
C PHE A 1062 15.81 -27.60 10.03
N ALA A 1063 17.04 -27.23 10.38
CA ALA A 1063 18.25 -27.97 10.00
C ALA A 1063 18.40 -29.33 10.70
N HIS A 1064 17.61 -29.60 11.75
CA HIS A 1064 17.64 -30.86 12.51
C HIS A 1064 16.26 -31.53 12.53
N ALA A 1065 15.48 -31.39 11.46
CA ALA A 1065 14.08 -31.81 11.39
C ALA A 1065 13.88 -33.30 11.06
N ASP A 1066 14.93 -34.05 10.72
CA ASP A 1066 14.81 -35.44 10.26
C ASP A 1066 14.71 -36.45 11.40
N VAL A 1067 15.06 -36.03 12.62
CA VAL A 1067 14.95 -36.87 13.81
C VAL A 1067 13.50 -36.91 14.30
N PRO A 1068 12.97 -38.09 14.61
CA PRO A 1068 11.60 -38.24 15.08
C PRO A 1068 11.39 -37.52 16.41
N PHE A 1069 10.26 -36.82 16.54
CA PHE A 1069 9.86 -36.19 17.81
C PHE A 1069 9.97 -37.13 19.01
N GLU A 1070 9.61 -38.41 18.86
CA GLU A 1070 9.68 -39.43 19.93
C GLU A 1070 11.11 -39.73 20.36
N ALA A 1071 12.05 -39.77 19.42
CA ALA A 1071 13.46 -39.96 19.74
C ALA A 1071 13.97 -38.75 20.53
N VAL A 1072 13.52 -37.54 20.18
CA VAL A 1072 13.82 -36.32 20.94
C VAL A 1072 13.22 -36.39 22.34
N VAL A 1073 11.94 -36.78 22.48
CA VAL A 1073 11.29 -36.99 23.79
C VAL A 1073 12.07 -38.02 24.62
N GLU A 1074 12.42 -39.16 24.05
CA GLU A 1074 13.16 -40.21 24.76
C GLU A 1074 14.56 -39.75 25.18
N SER A 1075 15.25 -38.99 24.34
CA SER A 1075 16.60 -38.47 24.60
C SER A 1075 16.64 -37.33 25.61
N VAL A 1076 15.62 -36.46 25.61
CA VAL A 1076 15.48 -35.36 26.58
C VAL A 1076 14.96 -35.87 27.93
N ASP A 1077 14.25 -37.00 27.92
CA ASP A 1077 13.63 -37.65 29.09
C ASP A 1077 12.76 -36.70 29.94
N PRO A 1078 11.75 -36.02 29.35
CA PRO A 1078 10.85 -35.15 30.09
C PRO A 1078 9.85 -35.97 30.93
N VAL A 1079 9.16 -35.30 31.84
CA VAL A 1079 8.08 -35.92 32.63
C VAL A 1079 6.99 -36.48 31.71
N ARG A 1080 6.79 -37.80 31.76
CA ARG A 1080 5.73 -38.48 31.01
C ARG A 1080 4.39 -38.34 31.72
N SER A 1081 3.41 -37.80 31.02
CA SER A 1081 2.06 -37.54 31.54
C SER A 1081 1.01 -37.87 30.49
N GLN A 1082 -0.15 -38.34 30.92
CA GLN A 1082 -1.34 -38.50 30.06
C GLN A 1082 -2.22 -37.23 30.05
N ALA A 1083 -1.78 -36.17 30.73
CA ALA A 1083 -2.51 -34.92 30.87
C ALA A 1083 -2.02 -33.80 29.93
N PHE A 1084 -0.85 -33.97 29.30
CA PHE A 1084 -0.24 -32.97 28.42
C PHE A 1084 0.82 -33.59 27.50
N SER A 1085 1.11 -32.91 26.40
CA SER A 1085 2.19 -33.26 25.48
C SER A 1085 3.58 -33.01 26.12
N PRO A 1086 4.56 -33.92 25.92
CA PRO A 1086 5.78 -33.99 26.73
C PRO A 1086 6.80 -32.86 26.55
N LEU A 1087 6.78 -32.11 25.43
CA LEU A 1087 7.78 -31.08 25.13
C LEU A 1087 7.20 -29.69 24.86
N ALA A 1088 5.90 -29.57 24.59
CA ALA A 1088 5.24 -28.28 24.41
C ALA A 1088 3.74 -28.42 24.67
N GLN A 1089 3.10 -27.35 25.10
CA GLN A 1089 1.65 -27.31 25.32
C GLN A 1089 0.91 -26.52 24.23
N VAL A 1090 1.63 -25.69 23.47
CA VAL A 1090 1.09 -24.83 22.43
C VAL A 1090 1.66 -25.21 21.06
N MET A 1091 0.79 -25.34 20.07
CA MET A 1091 1.14 -25.61 18.68
C MET A 1091 0.90 -24.37 17.81
N LEU A 1092 1.78 -24.09 16.86
CA LEU A 1092 1.61 -23.07 15.82
C LEU A 1092 1.74 -23.72 14.43
N SER A 1093 0.65 -23.66 13.67
CA SER A 1093 0.56 -24.02 12.25
C SER A 1093 0.30 -22.77 11.42
N PHE A 1094 0.98 -22.65 10.28
CA PHE A 1094 0.93 -21.47 9.42
C PHE A 1094 0.94 -21.88 7.94
N ASP A 1095 -0.14 -21.59 7.23
CA ASP A 1095 -0.33 -21.93 5.81
C ASP A 1095 -0.25 -20.67 4.92
N PRO A 1096 0.79 -20.54 4.06
CA PRO A 1096 0.97 -19.36 3.22
C PRO A 1096 0.04 -19.30 2.00
N ALA A 1097 -0.73 -20.35 1.70
CA ALA A 1097 -1.68 -20.34 0.60
C ALA A 1097 -3.04 -20.79 1.12
N GLY A 1098 -4.07 -19.94 0.96
CA GLY A 1098 -5.46 -20.36 1.17
C GLY A 1098 -5.68 -21.73 0.53
N SER A 1099 -6.01 -22.72 1.36
CA SER A 1099 -6.27 -24.07 0.89
C SER A 1099 -7.31 -23.99 -0.23
N VAL A 1100 -7.18 -24.84 -1.25
CA VAL A 1100 -8.07 -24.94 -2.43
C VAL A 1100 -9.50 -25.37 -2.03
N GLU A 1101 -9.83 -25.28 -0.75
CA GLU A 1101 -11.03 -25.82 -0.11
C GLU A 1101 -12.27 -24.94 -0.39
N ASP A 1102 -12.12 -23.67 -0.74
CA ASP A 1102 -13.25 -22.78 -1.06
C ASP A 1102 -13.64 -22.73 -2.55
N VAL A 1103 -12.99 -23.53 -3.41
CA VAL A 1103 -13.33 -23.60 -4.84
C VAL A 1103 -14.31 -24.74 -5.10
N ALA A 1104 -15.55 -24.38 -5.43
CA ALA A 1104 -16.53 -25.32 -5.95
C ALA A 1104 -16.08 -25.88 -7.31
N VAL A 1105 -15.78 -27.18 -7.40
CA VAL A 1105 -15.31 -27.81 -8.64
C VAL A 1105 -16.48 -28.52 -9.34
N PRO A 1106 -16.97 -28.02 -10.49
CA PRO A 1106 -17.99 -28.71 -11.27
C PRO A 1106 -17.38 -29.82 -12.11
N VAL A 1107 -17.75 -31.07 -11.84
CA VAL A 1107 -17.30 -32.26 -12.58
C VAL A 1107 -18.49 -33.17 -12.90
N ALA A 1108 -18.64 -33.50 -14.18
CA ALA A 1108 -19.69 -34.42 -14.66
C ALA A 1108 -21.11 -34.08 -14.17
N GLY A 1109 -21.43 -32.78 -14.02
CA GLY A 1109 -22.75 -32.31 -13.55
C GLY A 1109 -22.92 -32.30 -12.02
N VAL A 1110 -21.86 -32.57 -11.26
CA VAL A 1110 -21.82 -32.49 -9.79
C VAL A 1110 -20.79 -31.45 -9.36
N THR A 1111 -21.18 -30.60 -8.43
CA THR A 1111 -20.28 -29.63 -7.81
C THR A 1111 -19.72 -30.20 -6.50
N PHE A 1112 -18.39 -30.29 -6.40
CA PHE A 1112 -17.67 -30.67 -5.18
C PHE A 1112 -17.28 -29.39 -4.43
N ALA A 1113 -17.72 -29.24 -3.18
CA ALA A 1113 -17.36 -28.13 -2.30
C ALA A 1113 -16.94 -28.66 -0.93
N HIS A 1114 -15.91 -28.08 -0.31
CA HIS A 1114 -15.51 -28.46 1.05
C HIS A 1114 -16.63 -28.13 2.05
N GLU A 1115 -16.80 -28.99 3.06
CA GLU A 1115 -17.74 -28.76 4.16
C GLU A 1115 -16.97 -28.82 5.49
N PRO A 1116 -16.95 -27.75 6.29
CA PRO A 1116 -16.29 -27.76 7.59
C PRO A 1116 -16.86 -28.84 8.52
N ALA A 1117 -16.00 -29.70 9.06
CA ALA A 1117 -16.42 -30.70 10.02
C ALA A 1117 -16.68 -30.07 11.41
N PRO A 1118 -17.81 -30.35 12.09
CA PRO A 1118 -18.20 -29.74 13.36
C PRO A 1118 -17.43 -30.29 14.59
N VAL A 1119 -16.24 -30.88 14.41
CA VAL A 1119 -15.50 -31.59 15.47
C VAL A 1119 -14.02 -31.26 15.41
N ALA A 1120 -13.50 -30.60 16.45
CA ALA A 1120 -12.06 -30.48 16.69
C ALA A 1120 -11.68 -31.44 17.84
N ALA A 1121 -10.89 -32.47 17.55
CA ALA A 1121 -10.12 -33.13 18.61
C ALA A 1121 -8.93 -32.21 18.97
N SER A 1122 -8.56 -32.13 20.24
CA SER A 1122 -7.41 -31.32 20.69
C SER A 1122 -6.32 -32.23 21.25
N GLN A 1123 -5.18 -32.27 20.55
CA GLN A 1123 -3.98 -32.98 20.98
C GLN A 1123 -3.07 -32.12 21.89
N TRP A 1124 -3.31 -30.80 21.88
CA TRP A 1124 -2.52 -29.79 22.60
C TRP A 1124 -3.46 -28.97 23.49
N ASP A 1125 -2.88 -28.19 24.42
CA ASP A 1125 -3.69 -27.30 25.25
C ASP A 1125 -4.29 -26.18 24.38
N LEU A 1126 -3.46 -25.61 23.50
CA LEU A 1126 -3.81 -24.58 22.52
C LEU A 1126 -3.12 -24.88 21.18
N SER A 1127 -3.85 -24.81 20.06
CA SER A 1127 -3.28 -24.91 18.71
C SER A 1127 -3.73 -23.71 17.88
N PHE A 1128 -2.79 -22.84 17.52
CA PHE A 1128 -3.01 -21.73 16.61
C PHE A 1128 -2.80 -22.21 15.17
N VAL A 1129 -3.80 -22.01 14.33
CA VAL A 1129 -3.75 -22.28 12.89
C VAL A 1129 -4.02 -20.97 12.18
N LEU A 1130 -3.10 -20.52 11.33
CA LEU A 1130 -3.26 -19.30 10.54
C LEU A 1130 -3.10 -19.61 9.06
N THR A 1131 -3.90 -18.94 8.23
CA THR A 1131 -3.88 -19.03 6.77
C THR A 1131 -3.76 -17.62 6.19
N THR A 1132 -2.72 -17.38 5.39
CA THR A 1132 -2.49 -16.04 4.83
C THR A 1132 -3.25 -15.80 3.52
N SER A 1133 -3.52 -14.53 3.22
CA SER A 1133 -4.11 -14.07 1.97
C SER A 1133 -3.36 -12.83 1.46
N GLU A 1134 -3.18 -12.73 0.14
CA GLU A 1134 -2.53 -11.58 -0.53
C GLU A 1134 -3.53 -10.46 -0.91
N ALA A 1135 -4.84 -10.76 -0.90
CA ALA A 1135 -5.89 -9.86 -1.37
C ALA A 1135 -6.99 -9.59 -0.32
N ALA A 1136 -6.90 -10.20 0.87
CA ALA A 1136 -7.88 -10.11 1.94
C ALA A 1136 -7.20 -10.26 3.33
N ALA A 1137 -8.00 -10.15 4.40
CA ALA A 1137 -7.56 -10.48 5.75
C ALA A 1137 -7.05 -11.94 5.83
N TRP A 1138 -6.10 -12.20 6.72
CA TRP A 1138 -5.71 -13.59 7.03
C TRP A 1138 -6.79 -14.18 7.94
N SER A 1139 -7.09 -15.46 7.76
CA SER A 1139 -7.97 -16.21 8.64
C SER A 1139 -7.15 -17.06 9.60
N GLY A 1140 -7.72 -17.37 10.76
CA GLY A 1140 -7.12 -18.29 11.70
C GLY A 1140 -8.12 -18.90 12.67
N SER A 1141 -7.74 -20.03 13.25
CA SER A 1141 -8.50 -20.70 14.29
C SER A 1141 -7.61 -21.03 15.49
N LEU A 1142 -8.18 -20.92 16.69
CA LEU A 1142 -7.57 -21.43 17.91
C LEU A 1142 -8.36 -22.65 18.37
N ILE A 1143 -7.76 -23.84 18.22
CA ILE A 1143 -8.27 -25.07 18.81
C ILE A 1143 -7.77 -25.16 20.26
N TYR A 1144 -8.68 -25.36 21.21
CA TYR A 1144 -8.35 -25.42 22.64
C TYR A 1144 -8.94 -26.66 23.31
N ALA A 1145 -8.21 -27.18 24.30
CA ALA A 1145 -8.68 -28.30 25.12
C ALA A 1145 -9.80 -27.84 26.07
N THR A 1146 -11.00 -28.41 25.93
CA THR A 1146 -12.17 -28.02 26.74
C THR A 1146 -12.04 -28.42 28.21
N ASP A 1147 -11.12 -29.32 28.51
CA ASP A 1147 -10.77 -29.70 29.89
C ASP A 1147 -10.11 -28.55 30.67
N LEU A 1148 -9.50 -27.58 29.95
CA LEU A 1148 -8.73 -26.48 30.51
C LEU A 1148 -9.38 -25.12 30.30
N PHE A 1149 -9.90 -24.86 29.09
CA PHE A 1149 -10.35 -23.52 28.69
C PHE A 1149 -11.83 -23.48 28.30
N ASP A 1150 -12.46 -22.35 28.59
CA ASP A 1150 -13.75 -21.92 28.08
C ASP A 1150 -13.60 -21.09 26.81
N GLU A 1151 -14.64 -21.07 25.98
CA GLU A 1151 -14.67 -20.28 24.74
C GLU A 1151 -14.33 -18.80 24.99
N LYS A 1152 -14.81 -18.23 26.11
CA LYS A 1152 -14.52 -16.85 26.48
C LYS A 1152 -13.02 -16.60 26.68
N THR A 1153 -12.33 -17.53 27.33
CA THR A 1153 -10.89 -17.43 27.61
C THR A 1153 -10.07 -17.66 26.34
N ALA A 1154 -10.48 -18.61 25.50
CA ALA A 1154 -9.90 -18.83 24.18
C ALA A 1154 -10.03 -17.57 23.29
N ARG A 1155 -11.24 -16.99 23.19
CA ARG A 1155 -11.49 -15.76 22.41
C ARG A 1155 -10.69 -14.57 22.93
N THR A 1156 -10.62 -14.40 24.26
CA THR A 1156 -9.78 -13.35 24.88
C THR A 1156 -8.29 -13.54 24.54
N THR A 1157 -7.81 -14.79 24.51
CA THR A 1157 -6.42 -15.11 24.17
C THR A 1157 -6.10 -14.73 22.72
N VAL A 1158 -7.02 -15.01 21.79
CA VAL A 1158 -6.89 -14.65 20.38
C VAL A 1158 -6.97 -13.14 20.16
N ASP A 1159 -7.93 -12.45 20.78
CA ASP A 1159 -8.05 -10.99 20.67
C ASP A 1159 -6.77 -10.29 21.14
N ARG A 1160 -6.13 -10.84 22.18
CA ARG A 1160 -4.84 -10.36 22.69
C ARG A 1160 -3.69 -10.69 21.75
N PHE A 1161 -3.71 -11.87 21.13
CA PHE A 1161 -2.74 -12.26 20.11
C PHE A 1161 -2.76 -11.32 18.90
N VAL A 1162 -3.93 -11.07 18.32
CA VAL A 1162 -4.08 -10.18 17.15
C VAL A 1162 -3.63 -8.75 17.47
N ARG A 1163 -4.03 -8.20 18.63
CA ARG A 1163 -3.57 -6.88 19.11
C ARG A 1163 -2.05 -6.84 19.29
N LEU A 1164 -1.47 -7.91 19.80
CA LEU A 1164 -0.04 -7.98 20.04
C LEU A 1164 0.75 -8.06 18.72
N ILE A 1165 0.28 -8.82 17.73
CA ILE A 1165 0.87 -8.82 16.37
C ILE A 1165 0.86 -7.40 15.80
N ASP A 1166 -0.28 -6.72 15.89
CA ASP A 1166 -0.42 -5.33 15.44
C ASP A 1166 0.57 -4.39 16.16
N ALA A 1167 0.59 -4.41 17.48
CA ALA A 1167 1.44 -3.54 18.29
C ALA A 1167 2.94 -3.77 18.01
N LEU A 1168 3.37 -5.03 17.95
CA LEU A 1168 4.77 -5.40 17.71
C LEU A 1168 5.23 -5.04 16.28
N THR A 1169 4.38 -5.23 15.28
CA THR A 1169 4.73 -4.92 13.88
C THR A 1169 4.63 -3.43 13.54
N SER A 1170 3.82 -2.67 14.28
CA SER A 1170 3.72 -1.21 14.11
C SER A 1170 4.92 -0.45 14.69
N GLN A 1171 5.60 -1.01 15.70
CA GLN A 1171 6.79 -0.41 16.32
C GLN A 1171 7.90 -1.46 16.56
N PRO A 1172 8.55 -1.97 15.50
CA PRO A 1172 9.51 -3.08 15.63
C PRO A 1172 10.76 -2.74 16.45
N THR A 1173 11.06 -1.46 16.66
CA THR A 1173 12.18 -0.99 17.50
C THR A 1173 11.81 -0.79 18.97
N ALA A 1174 10.52 -0.88 19.32
CA ALA A 1174 10.07 -0.75 20.71
C ALA A 1174 10.29 -2.05 21.49
N ALA A 1175 10.50 -1.91 22.81
CA ALA A 1175 10.68 -3.05 23.69
C ALA A 1175 9.43 -3.95 23.71
N VAL A 1176 9.59 -5.27 23.54
CA VAL A 1176 8.46 -6.22 23.54
C VAL A 1176 7.71 -6.23 24.88
N GLY A 1177 8.39 -5.83 25.96
CA GLY A 1177 7.88 -5.56 27.29
C GLY A 1177 6.88 -4.40 27.40
N ALA A 1178 6.93 -3.46 26.46
CA ALA A 1178 6.07 -2.28 26.40
C ALA A 1178 4.91 -2.43 25.40
N ALA A 1179 4.92 -3.50 24.59
CA ALA A 1179 3.88 -3.74 23.60
C ALA A 1179 2.50 -3.90 24.25
N GLN A 1180 1.56 -3.09 23.78
CA GLN A 1180 0.21 -3.05 24.32
C GLN A 1180 -0.62 -4.23 23.80
N TRP A 1181 -1.11 -5.07 24.72
CA TRP A 1181 -1.89 -6.27 24.40
C TRP A 1181 -3.24 -6.32 25.15
N LEU A 1182 -3.42 -5.45 26.15
CA LEU A 1182 -4.67 -5.28 26.88
C LEU A 1182 -5.46 -4.08 26.34
N THR A 1183 -6.78 -4.15 26.43
CA THR A 1183 -7.65 -3.00 26.16
C THR A 1183 -7.54 -1.94 27.26
N PRO A 1184 -7.88 -0.67 27.00
CA PRO A 1184 -7.92 0.37 28.04
C PRO A 1184 -8.83 0.01 29.23
N SER A 1185 -9.93 -0.71 28.97
CA SER A 1185 -10.84 -1.21 30.00
C SER A 1185 -10.18 -2.27 30.89
N GLU A 1186 -9.44 -3.22 30.30
CA GLU A 1186 -8.68 -4.23 31.05
C GLU A 1186 -7.54 -3.61 31.87
N LEU A 1187 -6.84 -2.61 31.32
CA LEU A 1187 -5.83 -1.84 32.05
C LEU A 1187 -6.40 -1.08 33.24
N ALA A 1188 -7.59 -0.50 33.09
CA ALA A 1188 -8.29 0.15 34.19
C ALA A 1188 -8.67 -0.83 35.31
N HIS A 1189 -8.93 -2.10 34.97
CA HIS A 1189 -9.22 -3.17 35.95
C HIS A 1189 -7.95 -3.85 36.50
N ALA A 1190 -6.79 -3.74 35.84
CA ALA A 1190 -5.52 -4.34 36.24
C ALA A 1190 -4.79 -3.55 37.36
N GLY A 1191 -5.25 -2.34 37.68
CA GLY A 1191 -4.74 -1.58 38.82
C GLY A 1191 -5.18 -2.19 40.15
N SER A 1192 -4.25 -2.40 41.08
CA SER A 1192 -4.62 -2.66 42.48
C SER A 1192 -5.40 -1.45 43.01
N THR A 1193 -6.68 -1.65 43.34
CA THR A 1193 -7.50 -0.61 43.94
C THR A 1193 -7.37 -0.66 45.46
N GLY A 1194 -7.06 0.48 46.06
CA GLY A 1194 -6.96 0.67 47.50
C GLY A 1194 -7.46 2.07 47.88
N PRO A 1195 -7.71 2.34 49.17
CA PRO A 1195 -8.07 3.68 49.60
C PRO A 1195 -7.00 4.67 49.17
N VAL A 1196 -7.43 5.79 48.57
CA VAL A 1196 -6.54 6.91 48.26
C VAL A 1196 -6.05 7.48 49.59
N VAL A 1197 -4.80 7.15 49.96
CA VAL A 1197 -4.15 7.71 51.15
C VAL A 1197 -3.53 9.03 50.75
N ALA A 1198 -4.00 10.13 51.33
CA ALA A 1198 -3.37 11.43 51.19
C ALA A 1198 -2.01 11.39 51.91
N VAL A 1199 -0.92 11.26 51.15
CA VAL A 1199 0.43 11.37 51.70
C VAL A 1199 0.75 12.86 51.86
N PRO A 1200 1.05 13.36 53.07
CA PRO A 1200 1.42 14.76 53.27
C PRO A 1200 2.64 15.11 52.42
N ALA A 1201 2.61 16.28 51.77
CA ALA A 1201 3.78 16.81 51.07
C ALA A 1201 4.80 17.34 52.09
N VAL A 1202 5.55 16.42 52.68
CA VAL A 1202 6.64 16.70 53.62
C VAL A 1202 7.98 16.38 52.96
N THR A 1203 9.00 17.17 53.24
CA THR A 1203 10.33 16.87 52.74
C THR A 1203 10.92 15.68 53.50
N LEU A 1204 11.91 15.01 52.91
CA LEU A 1204 12.65 13.95 53.61
C LEU A 1204 13.28 14.47 54.92
N ALA A 1205 13.66 15.74 54.95
CA ALA A 1205 14.17 16.42 56.14
C ALA A 1205 13.09 16.60 57.22
N ASP A 1206 11.83 16.87 56.84
CA ASP A 1206 10.70 16.99 57.79
C ASP A 1206 10.33 15.64 58.41
N LEU A 1207 10.38 14.56 57.62
CA LEU A 1207 10.14 13.19 58.11
C LEU A 1207 11.22 12.76 59.11
N ILE A 1208 12.49 13.05 58.82
CA ILE A 1208 13.61 12.73 59.71
C ILE A 1208 13.60 13.66 60.94
N GLY A 1209 13.24 14.94 60.77
CA GLY A 1209 13.10 15.92 61.86
C GLY A 1209 11.97 15.58 62.83
N GLY A 1210 10.88 14.98 62.34
CA GLY A 1210 9.74 14.51 63.15
C GLY A 1210 10.09 13.32 64.06
N VAL A 1211 10.98 12.43 63.63
CA VAL A 1211 11.48 11.31 64.46
C VAL A 1211 12.35 11.81 65.63
N GLY A 1212 12.89 13.03 65.53
CA GLY A 1212 13.67 13.69 66.59
C GLY A 1212 12.86 14.48 67.62
N ARG A 1213 11.54 14.61 67.44
CA ARG A 1213 10.64 15.30 68.38
C ARG A 1213 9.44 14.41 68.68
N GLY A 1214 9.67 13.42 69.54
CA GLY A 1214 8.58 12.71 70.19
C GLY A 1214 7.88 13.60 71.20
N ASP A 1215 6.56 13.67 71.09
CA ASP A 1215 5.60 13.40 72.17
C ASP A 1215 4.34 12.77 71.55
#